data_AF-A0A8H4HG38-F1
#
_entry.id   AF-A0A8H4HG38-F1
#
_cell.length_a   1.000
_cell.length_b   1.000
_cell.length_c   1.000
_cell.angle_alpha   90.00
_cell.angle_beta   90.00
_cell.angle_gamma   90.00
#
_symmetry.space_group_name_H-M   'P 1'
#
loop_
_entity.id
_entity.type
_entity.pdbx_description
1 polymer ?
#
loop_
_entity_poly.entity_id
_entity_poly.type
_entity_poly.pdbx_seq_one_letter_code
_entity_poly.pdbx_strand_id
1 'polypeptide(L)'
;MSSPAAAAALASTVTSAAALGFVPVAVRFQLFNILADLDRPVSGQDVLTALQDRTNNKPRQDVPCLLLIQDTLYAMSGLGFVDFAGENLYRANAITKHLAATPAAQHGAVHFTTEALLAGAFLMRKLEAENFQYPFKERETPFQLAYKLMGHEELAKEHTYSIMATEGRMDSFNHFMVGKFMKTNTAPDRLQALGYDLESVLNNAQPSTPLTMVDIGGGRGEMLLDFKAAFPQLQTSDLIVQEFNHDITDIPGVTLATWNYKDESPQPIKGALIYHLAHLLHNLSDLEALRLLKKISEAMAPHSRLLIHEFAKNVNYAKMHAAMITFSPERVWGLEDILYGTAYAFDIAHMVFIQRSFENGLGRHMWFLSDAERNLALKNEFISQPLAVTASMLSRSGMMCFLYTCFSSVDKQIRLSIIICMAIQVVVNSVTAVQIIVQCGPNPYHASNRVSYFHYMWDNPPADSSVVCQSPAVQTTIGFVQGGFNTTIDFFLTALSAVQLWRYTIRATDSAPAQDKPLFSRIRRMPRQALFRRIWQTVSLSGPLLLSGIASIVKTYLLKTLGERNDITHNTVPFILWVKIENYSILLATFAPMIRLFVSMVSTDKGQSGGYWSNSRSKNSHPGLELDSQPHTQKKGAVVMSVSAAEEAVQNTDDDWKRASSRAHHRHRSSDLQDGSSGVTVRTEIVVRVSSDKASTERLVI
;
A
#
# COMPACT_ATOMS: atom_id res chain seq x y z
N MET A 1 -39.58 4.25 18.30
CA MET A 1 -40.33 4.51 17.06
C MET A 1 -39.37 5.07 16.03
N SER A 2 -39.42 4.60 14.78
CA SER A 2 -38.56 5.08 13.69
C SER A 2 -38.92 6.51 13.33
N SER A 3 -37.92 7.38 13.15
CA SER A 3 -38.14 8.76 12.69
C SER A 3 -38.58 8.74 11.21
N PRO A 4 -39.75 9.30 10.86
CA PRO A 4 -40.18 9.39 9.45
C PRO A 4 -39.15 10.11 8.58
N ALA A 5 -38.47 11.12 9.11
CA ALA A 5 -37.38 11.83 8.41
C ALA A 5 -36.18 10.91 8.15
N ALA A 6 -35.82 10.04 9.11
CA ALA A 6 -34.75 9.08 8.92
C ALA A 6 -35.14 8.01 7.88
N ALA A 7 -36.39 7.56 7.87
CA ALA A 7 -36.90 6.63 6.86
C ALA A 7 -36.89 7.25 5.45
N ALA A 8 -37.30 8.51 5.31
CA ALA A 8 -37.25 9.25 4.05
C ALA A 8 -35.81 9.43 3.55
N ALA A 9 -34.87 9.80 4.44
CA ALA A 9 -33.46 9.95 4.08
C ALA A 9 -32.82 8.63 3.62
N LEU A 10 -33.13 7.53 4.33
CA LEU A 10 -32.70 6.20 3.92
C LEU A 10 -33.27 5.83 2.55
N ALA A 11 -34.59 5.96 2.37
CA ALA A 11 -35.27 5.64 1.12
C ALA A 11 -34.68 6.44 -0.04
N SER A 12 -34.55 7.77 0.09
CA SER A 12 -33.94 8.66 -0.91
C SER A 12 -32.53 8.22 -1.29
N THR A 13 -31.73 7.79 -0.31
CA THR A 13 -30.36 7.33 -0.57
C THR A 13 -30.34 6.01 -1.34
N VAL A 14 -31.10 5.00 -0.91
CA VAL A 14 -31.04 3.65 -1.51
C VAL A 14 -31.76 3.55 -2.85
N THR A 15 -32.85 4.31 -3.06
CA THR A 15 -33.57 4.32 -4.35
C THR A 15 -32.83 5.09 -5.43
N SER A 16 -31.87 5.94 -5.06
CA SER A 16 -31.02 6.67 -6.02
C SER A 16 -30.27 5.74 -6.97
N ALA A 17 -29.94 4.51 -6.56
CA ALA A 17 -29.20 3.55 -7.38
C ALA A 17 -29.91 3.25 -8.72
N ALA A 18 -31.23 3.10 -8.72
CA ALA A 18 -32.00 2.86 -9.94
C ALA A 18 -32.08 4.12 -10.82
N ALA A 19 -32.30 5.29 -10.19
CA ALA A 19 -32.37 6.56 -10.90
C ALA A 19 -31.02 6.92 -11.56
N LEU A 20 -29.89 6.58 -10.94
CA LEU A 20 -28.55 6.76 -11.50
C LEU A 20 -28.37 6.03 -12.84
N GLY A 21 -29.08 4.92 -13.07
CA GLY A 21 -29.09 4.21 -14.36
C GLY A 21 -29.66 5.01 -15.53
N PHE A 22 -30.40 6.09 -15.27
CA PHE A 22 -30.91 7.01 -16.31
C PHE A 22 -29.90 8.11 -16.69
N VAL A 23 -28.81 8.29 -15.94
CA VAL A 23 -27.79 9.30 -16.26
C VAL A 23 -27.13 9.07 -17.62
N PRO A 24 -26.71 7.84 -18.00
CA PRO A 24 -26.17 7.58 -19.34
C PRO A 24 -27.18 7.88 -20.45
N VAL A 25 -28.48 7.67 -20.20
CA VAL A 25 -29.57 8.01 -21.14
C VAL A 25 -29.65 9.52 -21.33
N ALA A 26 -29.64 10.29 -20.23
CA ALA A 26 -29.67 11.75 -20.27
C ALA A 26 -28.47 12.34 -21.02
N VAL A 27 -27.28 11.78 -20.82
CA VAL A 27 -26.05 12.20 -21.52
C VAL A 27 -26.10 11.81 -23.00
N ARG A 28 -26.50 10.57 -23.33
CA ARG A 28 -26.59 10.07 -24.71
C ARG A 28 -27.50 10.95 -25.57
N PHE A 29 -28.64 11.38 -25.02
CA PHE A 29 -29.61 12.24 -25.71
C PHE A 29 -29.42 13.74 -25.41
N GLN A 30 -28.31 14.13 -24.80
CA GLN A 30 -27.93 15.54 -24.56
C GLN A 30 -29.01 16.34 -23.81
N LEU A 31 -29.77 15.70 -22.92
CA LEU A 31 -30.91 16.34 -22.26
C LEU A 31 -30.47 17.54 -21.41
N PHE A 32 -29.31 17.46 -20.75
CA PHE A 32 -28.76 18.57 -19.97
C PHE A 32 -28.46 19.79 -20.85
N ASN A 33 -27.87 19.59 -22.02
CA ASN A 33 -27.58 20.66 -22.98
C ASN A 33 -28.85 21.29 -23.51
N ILE A 34 -29.84 20.48 -23.91
CA ILE A 34 -31.13 20.98 -24.40
C ILE A 34 -31.84 21.82 -23.34
N LEU A 35 -31.91 21.33 -22.09
CA LEU A 35 -32.53 22.07 -21.00
C LEU A 35 -31.80 23.39 -20.71
N ALA A 36 -30.46 23.37 -20.72
CA ALA A 36 -29.65 24.56 -20.50
C ALA A 36 -29.81 25.61 -21.62
N ASP A 37 -29.93 25.17 -22.88
CA ASP A 37 -30.11 26.05 -24.03
C ASP A 37 -31.51 26.67 -24.08
N LEU A 38 -32.55 25.94 -23.63
CA LEU A 38 -33.91 26.45 -23.57
C LEU A 38 -34.13 27.43 -22.40
N ASP A 39 -33.42 27.24 -21.28
CA ASP A 39 -33.43 28.03 -20.03
C ASP A 39 -34.82 28.50 -19.53
N ARG A 40 -35.85 27.69 -19.79
CA ARG A 40 -37.24 27.91 -19.37
C ARG A 40 -37.86 26.58 -18.91
N PRO A 41 -39.00 26.61 -18.18
CA PRO A 41 -39.77 25.39 -17.95
C PRO A 41 -40.21 24.77 -19.28
N VAL A 42 -39.89 23.49 -19.48
CA VAL A 42 -40.17 22.75 -20.73
C VAL A 42 -40.75 21.38 -20.44
N SER A 43 -41.63 20.94 -21.34
CA SER A 43 -42.18 19.58 -21.30
C SER A 43 -41.27 18.57 -21.99
N GLY A 44 -41.51 17.27 -21.74
CA GLY A 44 -40.83 16.21 -22.50
C GLY A 44 -41.04 16.33 -24.02
N GLN A 45 -42.17 16.89 -24.45
CA GLN A 45 -42.47 17.10 -25.87
C GLN A 45 -41.64 18.24 -26.47
N ASP A 46 -41.42 19.32 -25.72
CA ASP A 46 -40.52 20.40 -26.13
C ASP A 46 -39.08 19.89 -26.30
N VAL A 47 -38.62 19.06 -25.35
CA VAL A 47 -37.28 18.44 -25.40
C VAL A 47 -37.15 17.49 -26.58
N LEU A 48 -38.17 16.67 -26.86
CA LEU A 48 -38.21 15.78 -28.02
C LEU A 48 -38.13 16.58 -29.33
N THR A 49 -38.86 17.69 -29.42
CA THR A 49 -38.86 18.56 -30.60
C THR A 49 -37.48 19.17 -30.81
N ALA A 50 -36.86 19.72 -29.76
CA ALA A 50 -35.50 20.26 -29.82
C ALA A 50 -34.44 19.20 -30.18
N LEU A 51 -34.63 17.94 -29.75
CA LEU A 51 -33.75 16.84 -30.11
C LEU A 51 -33.88 16.47 -31.61
N GLN A 52 -35.10 16.45 -32.13
CA GLN A 52 -35.38 16.20 -33.56
C GLN A 52 -34.79 17.31 -34.45
N ASP A 53 -34.91 18.56 -34.03
CA ASP A 53 -34.33 19.70 -34.75
C ASP A 53 -32.79 19.61 -34.82
N ARG A 54 -32.13 19.15 -33.74
CA ARG A 54 -30.66 18.96 -33.72
C ARG A 54 -30.16 17.79 -34.55
N THR A 55 -31.00 16.81 -34.84
CA THR A 55 -30.57 15.56 -35.50
C THR A 55 -30.63 15.61 -37.04
N ASN A 56 -30.97 16.76 -37.65
CA ASN A 56 -30.94 16.98 -39.12
C ASN A 56 -31.55 15.81 -39.93
N ASN A 57 -32.73 15.29 -39.52
CA ASN A 57 -33.41 14.17 -40.19
C ASN A 57 -32.57 12.87 -40.34
N LYS A 58 -31.67 12.57 -39.39
CA LYS A 58 -31.09 11.21 -39.28
C LYS A 58 -32.18 10.15 -39.01
N PRO A 59 -31.97 8.88 -39.43
CA PRO A 59 -33.01 7.85 -39.36
C PRO A 59 -33.57 7.66 -37.94
N ARG A 60 -34.87 7.27 -37.86
CA ARG A 60 -35.66 7.11 -36.61
C ARG A 60 -35.00 6.28 -35.50
N GLN A 61 -33.95 5.54 -35.79
CA GLN A 61 -33.29 4.62 -34.85
C GLN A 61 -32.51 5.35 -33.73
N ASP A 62 -32.21 6.64 -33.90
CA ASP A 62 -31.45 7.46 -32.94
C ASP A 62 -32.31 8.40 -32.07
N VAL A 63 -33.64 8.41 -32.22
CA VAL A 63 -34.53 9.28 -31.44
C VAL A 63 -35.31 8.46 -30.41
N PRO A 64 -35.22 8.76 -29.09
CA PRO A 64 -35.93 8.02 -28.06
C PRO A 64 -37.43 8.33 -28.10
N CYS A 65 -38.24 7.40 -27.59
CA CYS A 65 -39.67 7.67 -27.42
C CYS A 65 -39.91 8.74 -26.35
N LEU A 66 -41.04 9.46 -26.46
CA LEU A 66 -41.42 10.52 -25.52
C LEU A 66 -41.41 10.04 -24.07
N LEU A 67 -41.92 8.83 -23.82
CA LEU A 67 -41.98 8.27 -22.47
C LEU A 67 -40.59 8.11 -21.85
N LEU A 68 -39.59 7.66 -22.61
CA LEU A 68 -38.22 7.54 -22.12
C LEU A 68 -37.64 8.91 -21.75
N ILE A 69 -37.93 9.96 -22.53
CA ILE A 69 -37.51 11.33 -22.19
C ILE A 69 -38.19 11.78 -20.90
N GLN A 70 -39.50 11.58 -20.77
CA GLN A 70 -40.27 11.99 -19.59
C GLN A 70 -39.78 11.29 -18.32
N ASP A 71 -39.60 9.96 -18.38
CA ASP A 71 -39.09 9.17 -17.24
C ASP A 71 -37.65 9.55 -16.89
N THR A 72 -36.81 9.81 -17.89
CA THR A 72 -35.43 10.27 -17.66
C THR A 72 -35.41 11.64 -16.99
N LEU A 73 -36.21 12.61 -17.46
CA LEU A 73 -36.31 13.93 -16.86
C LEU A 73 -36.82 13.86 -15.41
N TYR A 74 -37.82 13.00 -15.17
CA TYR A 74 -38.35 12.77 -13.82
C TYR A 74 -37.28 12.15 -12.90
N ALA A 75 -36.57 11.12 -13.36
CA ALA A 75 -35.46 10.52 -12.61
C ALA A 75 -34.35 11.54 -12.33
N MET A 76 -33.98 12.38 -13.30
CA MET A 76 -32.99 13.43 -13.11
C MET A 76 -33.46 14.49 -12.10
N SER A 77 -34.77 14.76 -12.05
CA SER A 77 -35.33 15.66 -11.03
C SER A 77 -35.28 15.06 -9.63
N GLY A 78 -35.54 13.75 -9.48
CA GLY A 78 -35.38 13.03 -8.22
C GLY A 78 -33.92 12.97 -7.74
N LEU A 79 -32.96 13.00 -8.67
CA LEU A 79 -31.53 13.15 -8.39
C LEU A 79 -31.10 14.62 -8.19
N GLY A 80 -32.01 15.59 -8.30
CA GLY A 80 -31.70 17.01 -8.20
C GLY A 80 -30.84 17.57 -9.34
N PHE A 81 -30.64 16.81 -10.42
CA PHE A 81 -29.86 17.26 -11.59
C PHE A 81 -30.65 18.24 -12.47
N VAL A 82 -31.97 18.27 -12.32
CA VAL A 82 -32.94 19.10 -13.04
C VAL A 82 -34.01 19.53 -12.04
N ASP A 83 -34.55 20.74 -12.16
CA ASP A 83 -35.65 21.18 -11.29
C ASP A 83 -37.00 20.70 -11.85
N PHE A 84 -37.88 20.24 -10.95
CA PHE A 84 -39.28 19.98 -11.27
C PHE A 84 -40.06 21.29 -11.14
N ALA A 85 -40.52 21.84 -12.27
CA ALA A 85 -41.15 23.16 -12.36
C ALA A 85 -42.69 23.09 -12.41
N GLY A 86 -43.28 21.90 -12.29
CA GLY A 86 -44.72 21.68 -12.37
C GLY A 86 -45.04 20.35 -13.07
N GLU A 87 -46.33 20.04 -13.22
CA GLU A 87 -46.77 18.79 -13.85
C GLU A 87 -46.18 18.64 -15.27
N ASN A 88 -45.30 17.65 -15.45
CA ASN A 88 -44.54 17.39 -16.68
C ASN A 88 -43.67 18.56 -17.18
N LEU A 89 -43.32 19.51 -16.30
CA LEU A 89 -42.47 20.66 -16.63
C LEU A 89 -41.14 20.58 -15.88
N TYR A 90 -40.05 20.74 -16.62
CA TYR A 90 -38.69 20.61 -16.12
C TYR A 90 -37.88 21.85 -16.45
N ARG A 91 -36.96 22.23 -15.58
CA ARG A 91 -36.11 23.42 -15.77
C ARG A 91 -34.65 23.12 -15.46
N ALA A 92 -33.75 23.72 -16.24
CA ALA A 92 -32.33 23.67 -15.96
C ALA A 92 -31.98 24.40 -14.66
N ASN A 93 -31.31 23.69 -13.76
CA ASN A 93 -30.79 24.23 -12.52
C ASN A 93 -29.26 24.40 -12.58
N ALA A 94 -28.62 24.78 -11.47
CA ALA A 94 -27.18 24.99 -11.44
C ALA A 94 -26.38 23.73 -11.86
N ILE A 95 -26.83 22.54 -11.48
CA ILE A 95 -26.19 21.27 -11.85
C ILE A 95 -26.43 20.98 -13.34
N THR A 96 -27.65 21.16 -13.85
CA THR A 96 -27.95 21.00 -15.28
C THR A 96 -27.03 21.89 -16.13
N LYS A 97 -26.94 23.17 -15.78
CA LYS A 97 -26.12 24.16 -16.49
C LYS A 97 -24.63 23.82 -16.39
N HIS A 98 -24.16 23.34 -15.23
CA HIS A 98 -22.78 22.88 -15.06
C HIS A 98 -22.46 21.67 -15.93
N LEU A 99 -23.34 20.66 -15.97
CA LEU A 99 -23.19 19.49 -16.83
C LEU A 99 -23.19 19.88 -18.30
N ALA A 100 -24.04 20.81 -18.73
CA ALA A 100 -24.07 21.31 -20.10
C ALA A 100 -22.78 22.07 -20.47
N ALA A 101 -22.25 22.89 -19.55
CA ALA A 101 -21.04 23.67 -19.75
C ALA A 101 -19.73 22.86 -19.62
N THR A 102 -19.77 21.71 -18.94
CA THR A 102 -18.59 20.90 -18.61
C THR A 102 -18.72 19.47 -19.15
N PRO A 103 -18.34 19.20 -20.41
CA PRO A 103 -18.47 17.86 -21.01
C PRO A 103 -17.78 16.75 -20.21
N ALA A 104 -16.61 17.01 -19.62
CA ALA A 104 -15.90 16.05 -18.78
C ALA A 104 -16.72 15.57 -17.57
N ALA A 105 -17.56 16.45 -16.99
CA ALA A 105 -18.42 16.10 -15.87
C ALA A 105 -19.53 15.12 -16.30
N GLN A 106 -20.05 15.26 -17.53
CA GLN A 106 -20.98 14.27 -18.09
C GLN A 106 -20.29 12.92 -18.29
N HIS A 107 -19.08 12.92 -18.87
CA HIS A 107 -18.29 11.70 -19.03
C HIS A 107 -18.01 10.99 -17.69
N GLY A 108 -17.70 11.75 -16.63
CA GLY A 108 -17.55 11.23 -15.28
C GLY A 108 -18.85 10.68 -14.73
N ALA A 109 -19.96 11.39 -14.91
CA ALA A 109 -21.27 10.92 -14.49
C ALA A 109 -21.62 9.59 -15.15
N VAL A 110 -21.33 9.43 -16.45
CA VAL A 110 -21.47 8.12 -17.12
C VAL A 110 -20.56 7.09 -16.46
N HIS A 111 -19.26 7.39 -16.25
CA HIS A 111 -18.32 6.42 -15.67
C HIS A 111 -18.80 5.79 -14.34
N PHE A 112 -19.28 6.62 -13.41
CA PHE A 112 -19.75 6.11 -12.12
C PHE A 112 -21.12 5.44 -12.20
N THR A 113 -21.94 5.78 -13.20
CA THR A 113 -23.29 5.20 -13.36
C THR A 113 -23.34 3.99 -14.27
N THR A 114 -22.28 3.73 -15.05
CA THR A 114 -22.12 2.51 -15.85
C THR A 114 -21.18 1.53 -15.15
N GLU A 115 -19.90 1.85 -15.04
CA GLU A 115 -18.93 0.87 -14.54
C GLU A 115 -19.07 0.68 -13.02
N ALA A 116 -19.12 1.78 -12.25
CA ALA A 116 -19.05 1.67 -10.78
C ALA A 116 -20.34 1.10 -10.20
N LEU A 117 -21.48 1.49 -10.79
CA LEU A 117 -22.77 0.94 -10.45
C LEU A 117 -22.86 -0.56 -10.75
N LEU A 118 -22.31 -1.01 -11.90
CA LEU A 118 -22.26 -2.43 -12.26
C LEU A 118 -21.39 -3.22 -11.26
N ALA A 119 -20.18 -2.74 -10.95
CA ALA A 119 -19.30 -3.41 -10.00
C ALA A 119 -19.92 -3.47 -8.60
N GLY A 120 -20.54 -2.38 -8.15
CA GLY A 120 -21.28 -2.32 -6.89
C GLY A 120 -22.43 -3.32 -6.82
N ALA A 121 -23.19 -3.49 -7.92
CA ALA A 121 -24.31 -4.44 -7.99
C ALA A 121 -23.87 -5.91 -7.84
N PHE A 122 -22.63 -6.25 -8.22
CA PHE A 122 -22.08 -7.61 -8.11
C PHE A 122 -21.17 -7.82 -6.91
N LEU A 123 -20.94 -6.80 -6.08
CA LEU A 123 -20.03 -6.86 -4.93
C LEU A 123 -20.37 -7.99 -3.96
N MET A 124 -21.63 -8.06 -3.50
CA MET A 124 -22.04 -9.08 -2.53
C MET A 124 -21.91 -10.49 -3.11
N ARG A 125 -22.32 -10.69 -4.37
CA ARG A 125 -22.20 -11.99 -5.05
C ARG A 125 -20.76 -12.45 -5.17
N LYS A 126 -19.84 -11.52 -5.43
CA LYS A 126 -18.40 -11.80 -5.47
C LYS A 126 -17.87 -12.22 -4.10
N LEU A 127 -18.25 -11.50 -3.05
CA LEU A 127 -17.88 -11.86 -1.69
C LEU A 127 -18.43 -13.25 -1.32
N GLU A 128 -19.69 -13.53 -1.58
CA GLU A 128 -20.29 -14.84 -1.32
C GLU A 128 -19.58 -15.97 -2.10
N ALA A 129 -19.30 -15.75 -3.39
CA ALA A 129 -18.61 -16.72 -4.24
C ALA A 129 -17.19 -17.07 -3.75
N GLU A 130 -16.55 -16.15 -3.02
CA GLU A 130 -15.20 -16.34 -2.48
C GLU A 130 -15.17 -16.50 -0.96
N ASN A 131 -16.31 -16.81 -0.32
CA ASN A 131 -16.43 -16.94 1.13
C ASN A 131 -15.87 -15.70 1.89
N PHE A 132 -16.22 -14.52 1.41
CA PHE A 132 -15.86 -13.21 1.95
C PHE A 132 -14.35 -12.94 1.97
N GLN A 133 -13.58 -13.56 1.07
CA GLN A 133 -12.18 -13.19 0.86
C GLN A 133 -12.07 -11.74 0.34
N TYR A 134 -11.22 -10.97 1.00
CA TYR A 134 -10.98 -9.55 0.75
C TYR A 134 -9.57 -9.20 1.24
N PRO A 135 -8.81 -8.31 0.56
CA PRO A 135 -9.15 -7.59 -0.69
C PRO A 135 -9.25 -8.50 -1.91
N PHE A 136 -9.93 -8.03 -2.97
CA PHE A 136 -9.99 -8.75 -4.25
C PHE A 136 -8.60 -8.82 -4.91
N LYS A 137 -8.43 -9.70 -5.91
CA LYS A 137 -7.20 -9.77 -6.73
C LYS A 137 -7.37 -9.08 -8.08
N GLU A 138 -6.25 -8.74 -8.71
CA GLU A 138 -6.23 -8.12 -10.06
C GLU A 138 -6.95 -9.02 -11.06
N ARG A 139 -7.91 -8.43 -11.80
CA ARG A 139 -8.79 -9.13 -12.75
C ARG A 139 -9.76 -10.14 -12.12
N GLU A 140 -9.84 -10.20 -10.80
CA GLU A 140 -10.79 -11.01 -10.05
C GLU A 140 -11.65 -10.12 -9.15
N THR A 141 -12.23 -9.03 -9.69
CA THR A 141 -13.08 -8.10 -8.94
C THR A 141 -14.58 -8.34 -9.20
N PRO A 142 -15.51 -7.68 -8.48
CA PRO A 142 -16.93 -7.71 -8.81
C PRO A 142 -17.24 -7.30 -10.25
N PHE A 143 -16.43 -6.42 -10.84
CA PHE A 143 -16.59 -5.99 -12.23
C PHE A 143 -16.36 -7.15 -13.22
N GLN A 144 -15.27 -7.91 -13.06
CA GLN A 144 -15.04 -9.10 -13.89
C GLN A 144 -16.09 -10.19 -13.67
N LEU A 145 -16.57 -10.36 -12.43
CA LEU A 145 -17.68 -11.28 -12.14
C LEU A 145 -18.95 -10.89 -12.92
N ALA A 146 -19.25 -9.59 -13.01
CA ALA A 146 -20.39 -9.11 -13.79
C ALA A 146 -20.29 -9.55 -15.26
N TYR A 147 -19.15 -9.28 -15.92
CA TYR A 147 -18.93 -9.69 -17.32
C TYR A 147 -19.00 -11.20 -17.52
N LYS A 148 -18.45 -11.97 -16.58
CA LYS A 148 -18.56 -13.44 -16.60
C LYS A 148 -20.02 -13.89 -16.60
N LEU A 149 -20.83 -13.34 -15.70
CA LEU A 149 -22.24 -13.70 -15.56
C LEU A 149 -23.13 -13.15 -16.68
N MET A 150 -22.68 -12.10 -17.38
CA MET A 150 -23.31 -11.61 -18.60
C MET A 150 -22.97 -12.45 -19.85
N GLY A 151 -22.17 -13.50 -19.71
CA GLY A 151 -21.78 -14.40 -20.83
C GLY A 151 -20.54 -13.94 -21.60
N HIS A 152 -19.83 -12.92 -21.12
CA HIS A 152 -18.61 -12.40 -21.73
C HIS A 152 -17.36 -12.94 -21.02
N GLU A 153 -17.11 -14.26 -21.13
CA GLU A 153 -16.02 -14.93 -20.42
C GLU A 153 -14.62 -14.40 -20.78
N GLU A 154 -14.41 -14.01 -22.04
CA GLU A 154 -13.12 -13.45 -22.47
C GLU A 154 -12.86 -12.09 -21.84
N LEU A 155 -13.87 -11.20 -21.81
CA LEU A 155 -13.75 -9.90 -21.13
C LEU A 155 -13.55 -10.07 -19.61
N ALA A 156 -14.15 -11.08 -19.00
CA ALA A 156 -13.99 -11.34 -17.57
C ALA A 156 -12.56 -11.69 -17.15
N LYS A 157 -11.69 -12.10 -18.08
CA LYS A 157 -10.27 -12.39 -17.81
C LYS A 157 -9.38 -11.15 -17.95
N GLU A 158 -9.93 -10.06 -18.46
CA GLU A 158 -9.20 -8.85 -18.79
C GLU A 158 -9.18 -7.82 -17.65
N HIS A 159 -8.21 -6.92 -17.72
CA HIS A 159 -8.15 -5.77 -16.81
C HIS A 159 -9.32 -4.79 -17.10
N THR A 160 -9.81 -4.09 -16.08
CA THR A 160 -10.95 -3.14 -16.16
C THR A 160 -10.80 -2.16 -17.33
N TYR A 161 -9.61 -1.59 -17.53
CA TYR A 161 -9.34 -0.69 -18.66
C TYR A 161 -9.43 -1.38 -20.03
N SER A 162 -8.96 -2.63 -20.17
CA SER A 162 -9.06 -3.39 -21.42
C SER A 162 -10.52 -3.72 -21.76
N ILE A 163 -11.33 -4.02 -20.74
CA ILE A 163 -12.78 -4.20 -20.90
C ILE A 163 -13.40 -2.91 -21.41
N MET A 164 -13.13 -1.77 -20.75
CA MET A 164 -13.62 -0.46 -21.19
C MET A 164 -13.18 -0.07 -22.60
N ALA A 165 -11.95 -0.41 -23.00
CA ALA A 165 -11.47 -0.17 -24.36
C ALA A 165 -12.25 -1.00 -25.39
N THR A 166 -12.49 -2.28 -25.09
CA THR A 166 -13.27 -3.18 -25.96
C THR A 166 -14.72 -2.74 -26.08
N GLU A 167 -15.29 -2.20 -25.00
CA GLU A 167 -16.64 -1.64 -24.94
C GLU A 167 -16.75 -0.22 -25.53
N GLY A 168 -15.67 0.33 -26.09
CA GLY A 168 -15.66 1.68 -26.68
C GLY A 168 -15.82 2.83 -25.68
N ARG A 169 -15.59 2.57 -24.38
CA ARG A 169 -15.74 3.52 -23.28
C ARG A 169 -14.48 4.33 -23.00
N MET A 170 -13.32 3.93 -23.55
CA MET A 170 -12.03 4.55 -23.22
C MET A 170 -11.95 6.04 -23.59
N ASP A 171 -12.50 6.46 -24.74
CA ASP A 171 -12.53 7.88 -25.12
C ASP A 171 -13.33 8.73 -24.12
N SER A 172 -14.48 8.21 -23.71
CA SER A 172 -15.35 8.83 -22.70
C SER A 172 -14.61 8.96 -21.37
N PHE A 173 -13.95 7.90 -20.92
CA PHE A 173 -13.15 7.91 -19.70
C PHE A 173 -11.98 8.89 -19.78
N ASN A 174 -11.27 8.93 -20.90
CA ASN A 174 -10.16 9.86 -21.12
C ASN A 174 -10.62 11.32 -21.04
N HIS A 175 -11.77 11.68 -21.62
CA HIS A 175 -12.35 13.01 -21.45
C HIS A 175 -12.71 13.34 -20.00
N PHE A 176 -13.21 12.36 -19.24
CA PHE A 176 -13.43 12.53 -17.80
C PHE A 176 -12.11 12.75 -17.05
N MET A 177 -11.06 12.00 -17.36
CA MET A 177 -9.77 12.10 -16.65
C MET A 177 -9.10 13.48 -16.82
N VAL A 178 -9.33 14.12 -17.97
CA VAL A 178 -8.90 15.49 -18.29
C VAL A 178 -9.64 16.52 -17.43
N GLY A 179 -10.97 16.63 -17.56
CA GLY A 179 -11.72 17.74 -16.95
C GLY A 179 -12.34 17.44 -15.58
N LYS A 180 -12.35 16.17 -15.16
CA LYS A 180 -13.04 15.64 -13.97
C LYS A 180 -14.48 16.19 -13.88
N PHE A 181 -15.02 16.31 -12.66
CA PHE A 181 -16.36 16.86 -12.43
C PHE A 181 -16.40 18.39 -12.46
N MET A 182 -15.26 19.07 -12.42
CA MET A 182 -15.19 20.52 -12.49
C MET A 182 -13.82 20.93 -13.00
N LYS A 183 -13.77 22.04 -13.74
CA LYS A 183 -12.50 22.66 -14.10
C LYS A 183 -11.77 23.02 -12.80
N THR A 184 -10.68 22.30 -12.51
CA THR A 184 -9.84 22.62 -11.36
C THR A 184 -9.07 23.89 -11.65
N ASN A 185 -8.70 24.62 -10.59
CA ASN A 185 -7.70 25.67 -10.71
C ASN A 185 -6.43 25.10 -11.33
N THR A 186 -5.61 25.97 -11.93
CA THR A 186 -4.35 25.56 -12.55
C THR A 186 -3.49 24.82 -11.52
N ALA A 187 -2.61 23.92 -11.98
CA ALA A 187 -1.71 23.21 -11.08
C ALA A 187 -0.92 24.15 -10.12
N PRO A 188 -0.37 25.31 -10.55
CA PRO A 188 0.24 26.29 -9.64
C PRO A 188 -0.71 26.79 -8.56
N ASP A 189 -1.94 27.20 -8.93
CA ASP A 189 -2.92 27.73 -7.97
C ASP A 189 -3.30 26.68 -6.93
N ARG A 190 -3.44 25.41 -7.35
CA ARG A 190 -3.72 24.29 -6.44
C ARG A 190 -2.59 24.06 -5.46
N LEU A 191 -1.35 24.09 -5.92
CA LEU A 191 -0.17 24.01 -5.07
C LEU A 191 -0.13 25.16 -4.06
N GLN A 192 -0.37 26.39 -4.52
CA GLN A 192 -0.38 27.58 -3.68
C GLN A 192 -1.48 27.51 -2.62
N ALA A 193 -2.69 27.06 -2.98
CA ALA A 193 -3.79 26.86 -2.03
C ALA A 193 -3.47 25.81 -0.95
N LEU A 194 -2.61 24.83 -1.27
CA LEU A 194 -2.09 23.84 -0.32
C LEU A 194 -0.87 24.35 0.47
N GLY A 195 -0.45 25.61 0.26
CA GLY A 195 0.70 26.23 0.92
C GLY A 195 2.05 25.84 0.31
N TYR A 196 2.08 25.30 -0.92
CA TYR A 196 3.30 25.00 -1.65
C TYR A 196 3.58 26.07 -2.71
N ASP A 197 4.56 26.92 -2.42
CA ASP A 197 4.99 27.99 -3.33
C ASP A 197 6.03 27.46 -4.33
N LEU A 198 5.54 27.04 -5.51
CA LEU A 198 6.38 26.55 -6.60
C LEU A 198 7.30 27.64 -7.18
N GLU A 199 6.84 28.89 -7.21
CA GLU A 199 7.62 30.02 -7.73
C GLU A 199 8.88 30.24 -6.88
N SER A 200 8.74 30.18 -5.54
CA SER A 200 9.90 30.24 -4.65
C SER A 200 10.89 29.09 -4.87
N VAL A 201 10.41 27.89 -5.20
CA VAL A 201 11.27 26.72 -5.46
C VAL A 201 12.06 26.91 -6.75
N LEU A 202 11.42 27.46 -7.78
CA LEU A 202 12.07 27.80 -9.05
C LEU A 202 13.11 28.91 -8.87
N ASN A 203 12.77 29.98 -8.15
CA ASN A 203 13.64 31.13 -7.95
C ASN A 203 14.85 30.81 -7.04
N ASN A 204 14.71 29.87 -6.11
CA ASN A 204 15.81 29.44 -5.23
C ASN A 204 16.71 28.37 -5.86
N ALA A 205 16.39 27.87 -7.06
CA ALA A 205 17.26 26.95 -7.77
C ALA A 205 18.55 27.68 -8.17
N GLN A 206 19.72 27.10 -7.83
CA GLN A 206 20.99 27.70 -8.22
C GLN A 206 21.16 27.66 -9.75
N PRO A 207 21.98 28.54 -10.35
CA PRO A 207 22.20 28.57 -11.80
C PRO A 207 22.69 27.23 -12.39
N SER A 208 23.33 26.39 -11.59
CA SER A 208 23.79 25.06 -11.97
C SER A 208 22.78 23.94 -11.74
N THR A 209 21.64 24.24 -11.10
CA THR A 209 20.59 23.26 -10.78
C THR A 209 19.61 23.17 -11.95
N PRO A 210 19.39 21.97 -12.54
CA PRO A 210 18.42 21.83 -13.62
C PRO A 210 17.00 22.09 -13.11
N LEU A 211 16.20 22.85 -13.86
CA LEU A 211 14.80 23.13 -13.54
C LEU A 211 13.85 21.99 -13.94
N THR A 212 14.41 20.83 -14.30
CA THR A 212 13.66 19.69 -14.83
C THR A 212 12.58 19.21 -13.87
N MET A 213 11.36 19.04 -14.38
CA MET A 213 10.21 18.47 -13.69
C MET A 213 9.77 17.20 -14.42
N VAL A 214 9.51 16.14 -13.66
CA VAL A 214 9.10 14.84 -14.19
C VAL A 214 7.72 14.49 -13.62
N ASP A 215 6.72 14.45 -14.49
CA ASP A 215 5.35 14.03 -14.15
C ASP A 215 5.16 12.54 -14.50
N ILE A 216 5.15 11.69 -13.47
CA ILE A 216 5.14 10.23 -13.61
C ILE A 216 3.69 9.74 -13.68
N GLY A 217 3.32 9.09 -14.78
CA GLY A 217 1.93 8.77 -15.09
C GLY A 217 1.09 10.02 -15.38
N GLY A 218 1.72 11.06 -15.94
CA GLY A 218 1.08 12.36 -16.19
C GLY A 218 0.05 12.38 -17.32
N GLY A 219 -0.17 11.25 -18.01
CA GLY A 219 -1.11 11.14 -19.13
C GLY A 219 -0.79 12.16 -20.23
N ARG A 220 -1.72 13.09 -20.49
CA ARG A 220 -1.55 14.15 -21.51
C ARG A 220 -0.76 15.37 -21.03
N GLY A 221 -0.16 15.32 -19.85
CA GLY A 221 0.79 16.34 -19.38
C GLY A 221 0.18 17.66 -18.94
N GLU A 222 -1.12 17.70 -18.65
CA GLU A 222 -1.86 18.93 -18.33
C GLU A 222 -1.23 19.75 -17.21
N MET A 223 -0.72 19.07 -16.17
CA MET A 223 -0.04 19.75 -15.07
C MET A 223 1.20 20.50 -15.54
N LEU A 224 2.04 19.87 -16.36
CA LEU A 224 3.26 20.49 -16.83
C LEU A 224 2.95 21.60 -17.85
N LEU A 225 1.86 21.48 -18.61
CA LEU A 225 1.37 22.55 -19.49
C LEU A 225 0.89 23.76 -18.68
N ASP A 226 0.18 23.55 -17.56
CA ASP A 226 -0.19 24.62 -16.63
C ASP A 226 1.06 25.30 -16.04
N PHE A 227 2.08 24.52 -15.65
CA PHE A 227 3.34 25.07 -15.17
C PHE A 227 4.06 25.87 -16.24
N LYS A 228 4.07 25.40 -17.50
CA LYS A 228 4.66 26.15 -18.61
C LYS A 228 3.96 27.49 -18.85
N ALA A 229 2.63 27.49 -18.77
CA ALA A 229 1.84 28.70 -18.96
C ALA A 229 2.05 29.70 -17.82
N ALA A 230 2.18 29.23 -16.58
CA ALA A 230 2.38 30.07 -15.40
C ALA A 230 3.83 30.54 -15.23
N PHE A 231 4.81 29.77 -15.70
CA PHE A 231 6.24 30.04 -15.55
C PHE A 231 6.95 30.02 -16.92
N PRO A 232 6.90 31.13 -17.68
CA PRO A 232 7.46 31.22 -19.04
C PRO A 232 8.97 30.95 -19.13
N GLN A 233 9.69 31.00 -18.01
CA GLN A 233 11.10 30.65 -17.92
C GLN A 233 11.37 29.16 -18.15
N LEU A 234 10.38 28.28 -17.95
CA LEU A 234 10.51 26.83 -18.14
C LEU A 234 10.51 26.47 -19.63
N GLN A 235 11.58 25.81 -20.07
CA GLN A 235 11.69 25.33 -21.45
C GLN A 235 10.96 24.00 -21.61
N THR A 236 10.61 23.66 -22.86
CA THR A 236 10.00 22.35 -23.19
C THR A 236 10.85 21.17 -22.70
N SER A 237 12.18 21.30 -22.74
CA SER A 237 13.12 20.29 -22.26
C SER A 237 13.15 20.14 -20.73
N ASP A 238 12.67 21.15 -20.00
CA ASP A 238 12.58 21.10 -18.54
C ASP A 238 11.33 20.34 -18.08
N LEU A 239 10.36 20.12 -18.96
CA LEU A 239 9.06 19.56 -18.62
C LEU A 239 8.93 18.18 -19.24
N ILE A 240 9.03 17.13 -18.43
CA ILE A 240 9.04 15.74 -18.88
C ILE A 240 7.81 15.00 -18.37
N VAL A 241 6.95 14.56 -19.27
CA VAL A 241 5.86 13.62 -18.97
C VAL A 241 6.37 12.21 -19.14
N GLN A 242 6.20 11.36 -18.13
CA GLN A 242 6.49 9.94 -18.22
C GLN A 242 5.21 9.11 -18.29
N GLU A 243 5.04 8.40 -19.40
CA GLU A 243 3.83 7.63 -19.67
C GLU A 243 4.18 6.36 -20.46
N PHE A 244 3.44 5.27 -20.25
CA PHE A 244 3.61 4.02 -20.97
C PHE A 244 2.39 3.66 -21.83
N ASN A 245 1.32 4.45 -21.78
CA ASN A 245 0.21 4.34 -22.72
C ASN A 245 0.67 4.68 -24.16
N HIS A 246 0.65 3.69 -25.04
CA HIS A 246 1.07 3.80 -26.44
C HIS A 246 0.20 4.75 -27.30
N ASP A 247 -1.02 5.05 -26.85
CA ASP A 247 -1.92 5.96 -27.58
C ASP A 247 -1.47 7.44 -27.46
N ILE A 248 -0.62 7.74 -26.49
CA ILE A 248 -0.05 9.08 -26.28
C ILE A 248 1.29 9.14 -27.01
N THR A 249 1.31 9.78 -28.18
CA THR A 249 2.47 9.81 -29.08
C THR A 249 3.20 11.13 -29.07
N ASP A 250 2.50 12.25 -28.92
CA ASP A 250 3.08 13.59 -28.81
C ASP A 250 2.23 14.50 -27.92
N ILE A 251 2.88 15.41 -27.21
CA ILE A 251 2.25 16.41 -26.34
C ILE A 251 2.91 17.77 -26.60
N PRO A 252 2.31 18.62 -27.45
CA PRO A 252 2.88 19.92 -27.78
C PRO A 252 3.15 20.76 -26.53
N GLY A 253 4.40 21.15 -26.35
CA GLY A 253 4.82 22.03 -25.25
C GLY A 253 5.54 21.33 -24.09
N VAL A 254 5.57 20.00 -24.06
CA VAL A 254 6.35 19.22 -23.08
C VAL A 254 7.12 18.10 -23.77
N THR A 255 8.09 17.52 -23.09
CA THR A 255 8.84 16.36 -23.58
C THR A 255 8.17 15.07 -23.10
N LEU A 256 7.76 14.20 -24.01
CA LEU A 256 7.24 12.87 -23.67
C LEU A 256 8.39 11.87 -23.54
N ALA A 257 8.43 11.12 -22.44
CA ALA A 257 9.38 10.04 -22.21
C ALA A 257 8.63 8.74 -21.89
N THR A 258 8.89 7.68 -22.64
CA THR A 258 8.24 6.39 -22.37
C THR A 258 8.88 5.70 -21.17
N TRP A 259 8.12 5.48 -20.11
CA TRP A 259 8.58 4.72 -18.95
C TRP A 259 7.42 4.01 -18.25
N ASN A 260 7.47 2.68 -18.22
CA ASN A 260 6.55 1.89 -17.42
C ASN A 260 7.10 1.77 -15.99
N TYR A 261 6.52 2.54 -15.09
CA TYR A 261 6.92 2.57 -13.68
C TYR A 261 6.67 1.25 -12.93
N LYS A 262 5.83 0.36 -13.45
CA LYS A 262 5.57 -0.98 -12.88
C LYS A 262 6.73 -1.95 -13.16
N ASP A 263 7.43 -1.81 -14.28
CA ASP A 263 8.52 -2.69 -14.66
C ASP A 263 9.77 -2.49 -13.79
N GLU A 264 10.66 -3.47 -13.73
CA GLU A 264 11.89 -3.43 -12.91
C GLU A 264 12.93 -2.38 -13.35
N SER A 265 12.63 -1.60 -14.39
CA SER A 265 13.52 -0.55 -14.89
C SER A 265 13.66 0.60 -13.87
N PRO A 266 14.87 1.17 -13.67
CA PRO A 266 15.06 2.34 -12.81
C PRO A 266 14.44 3.58 -13.45
N GLN A 267 14.17 4.61 -12.64
CA GLN A 267 13.74 5.92 -13.13
C GLN A 267 14.84 6.51 -14.05
N PRO A 268 14.58 6.69 -15.37
CA PRO A 268 15.60 7.09 -16.33
C PRO A 268 16.07 8.54 -16.18
N ILE A 269 15.19 9.44 -15.72
CA ILE A 269 15.53 10.86 -15.54
C ILE A 269 16.11 11.04 -14.14
N LYS A 270 17.34 11.55 -14.05
CA LYS A 270 18.07 11.72 -12.78
C LYS A 270 18.25 13.18 -12.43
N GLY A 271 18.23 13.49 -11.14
CA GLY A 271 18.50 14.81 -10.60
C GLY A 271 17.47 15.88 -10.95
N ALA A 272 16.26 15.51 -11.35
CA ALA A 272 15.18 16.46 -11.62
C ALA A 272 14.87 17.31 -10.37
N LEU A 273 14.51 18.57 -10.55
CA LEU A 273 14.09 19.45 -9.46
C LEU A 273 12.82 18.91 -8.78
N ILE A 274 11.87 18.44 -9.58
CA ILE A 274 10.60 17.89 -9.09
C ILE A 274 10.35 16.55 -9.76
N TYR A 275 10.05 15.53 -8.96
CA TYR A 275 9.32 14.34 -9.38
C TYR A 275 7.90 14.48 -8.85
N HIS A 276 6.92 14.21 -9.69
CA HIS A 276 5.53 14.39 -9.36
C HIS A 276 4.74 13.10 -9.60
N LEU A 277 3.83 12.80 -8.67
CA LEU A 277 2.89 11.69 -8.71
C LEU A 277 1.49 12.24 -8.40
N ALA A 278 0.59 12.27 -9.38
CA ALA A 278 -0.82 12.57 -9.12
C ALA A 278 -1.68 11.34 -9.37
N HIS A 279 -2.55 11.02 -8.41
CA HIS A 279 -3.62 10.04 -8.62
C HIS A 279 -3.12 8.69 -9.14
N LEU A 280 -1.97 8.24 -8.62
CA LEU A 280 -1.25 7.07 -9.08
C LEU A 280 -1.10 6.04 -7.95
N LEU A 281 -0.72 6.48 -6.74
CA LEU A 281 -0.42 5.56 -5.63
C LEU A 281 -1.67 4.83 -5.14
N HIS A 282 -2.86 5.41 -5.27
CA HIS A 282 -4.11 4.76 -4.89
C HIS A 282 -4.50 3.57 -5.81
N ASN A 283 -3.82 3.42 -6.95
CA ASN A 283 -3.99 2.29 -7.87
C ASN A 283 -2.93 1.20 -7.66
N LEU A 284 -2.00 1.40 -6.72
CA LEU A 284 -0.91 0.48 -6.43
C LEU A 284 -1.10 -0.12 -5.05
N SER A 285 -0.71 -1.39 -4.88
CA SER A 285 -0.54 -1.95 -3.54
C SER A 285 0.58 -1.23 -2.79
N ASP A 286 0.57 -1.29 -1.46
CA ASP A 286 1.63 -0.71 -0.63
C ASP A 286 3.04 -1.11 -1.08
N LEU A 287 3.25 -2.36 -1.47
CA LEU A 287 4.56 -2.85 -1.90
C LEU A 287 4.96 -2.32 -3.29
N GLU A 288 4.01 -2.15 -4.20
CA GLU A 288 4.25 -1.52 -5.50
C GLU A 288 4.50 -0.01 -5.38
N ALA A 289 3.70 0.68 -4.55
CA ALA A 289 3.91 2.07 -4.19
C ALA A 289 5.30 2.28 -3.60
N LEU A 290 5.73 1.42 -2.65
CA LEU A 290 7.07 1.46 -2.07
C LEU A 290 8.17 1.24 -3.13
N ARG A 291 7.98 0.29 -4.06
CA ARG A 291 8.93 0.07 -5.16
C ARG A 291 9.05 1.29 -6.06
N LEU A 292 7.93 1.92 -6.43
CA LEU A 292 7.92 3.14 -7.23
C LEU A 292 8.64 4.29 -6.51
N LEU A 293 8.24 4.57 -5.27
CA LEU A 293 8.85 5.61 -4.44
C LEU A 293 10.36 5.39 -4.28
N LYS A 294 10.79 4.14 -4.17
CA LYS A 294 12.21 3.78 -4.12
C LYS A 294 12.94 4.10 -5.42
N LYS A 295 12.41 3.71 -6.58
CA LYS A 295 12.99 4.04 -7.90
C LYS A 295 13.16 5.55 -8.07
N ILE A 296 12.16 6.32 -7.65
CA ILE A 296 12.20 7.79 -7.67
C ILE A 296 13.31 8.31 -6.74
N SER A 297 13.35 7.81 -5.49
CA SER A 297 14.33 8.25 -4.49
C SER A 297 15.78 8.03 -4.94
N GLU A 298 16.06 7.00 -5.74
CA GLU A 298 17.39 6.71 -6.28
C GLU A 298 17.79 7.66 -7.42
N ALA A 299 16.81 8.21 -8.12
CA ALA A 299 17.02 9.21 -9.15
C ALA A 299 17.08 10.64 -8.60
N MET A 300 16.65 10.86 -7.36
CA MET A 300 16.67 12.18 -6.71
C MET A 300 18.10 12.63 -6.36
N ALA A 301 18.38 13.90 -6.64
CA ALA A 301 19.53 14.64 -6.12
C ALA A 301 19.15 15.37 -4.82
N PRO A 302 20.11 15.94 -4.05
CA PRO A 302 19.81 16.64 -2.79
C PRO A 302 18.83 17.80 -2.93
N HIS A 303 18.78 18.45 -4.09
CA HIS A 303 17.83 19.52 -4.40
C HIS A 303 16.47 19.02 -4.89
N SER A 304 16.36 17.73 -5.25
CA SER A 304 15.13 17.15 -5.80
C SER A 304 14.04 17.10 -4.75
N ARG A 305 12.80 17.27 -5.21
CA ARG A 305 11.58 17.17 -4.39
C ARG A 305 10.64 16.15 -5.01
N LEU A 306 9.94 15.40 -4.16
CA LEU A 306 8.85 14.53 -4.58
C LEU A 306 7.52 15.16 -4.15
N LEU A 307 6.65 15.42 -5.12
CA LEU A 307 5.29 15.92 -4.90
C LEU A 307 4.30 14.77 -5.11
N ILE A 308 3.53 14.46 -4.07
CA ILE A 308 2.48 13.43 -4.10
C ILE A 308 1.13 14.13 -3.99
N HIS A 309 0.37 14.11 -5.08
CA HIS A 309 -0.97 14.65 -5.16
C HIS A 309 -1.99 13.52 -5.11
N GLU A 310 -2.43 13.22 -3.90
CA GLU A 310 -3.42 12.18 -3.63
C GLU A 310 -4.55 12.68 -2.74
N PHE A 311 -5.69 12.00 -2.82
CA PHE A 311 -6.77 12.23 -1.87
C PHE A 311 -6.52 11.44 -0.59
N ALA A 312 -6.40 12.14 0.53
CA ALA A 312 -6.40 11.50 1.84
C ALA A 312 -7.77 10.85 2.10
N LYS A 313 -7.76 9.72 2.80
CA LYS A 313 -8.99 9.01 3.17
C LYS A 313 -9.87 9.92 4.03
N ASN A 314 -11.05 10.24 3.52
CA ASN A 314 -12.05 11.10 4.17
C ASN A 314 -13.46 10.59 3.83
N VAL A 315 -14.42 10.75 4.73
CA VAL A 315 -15.84 10.43 4.55
C VAL A 315 -16.41 11.11 3.31
N ASN A 316 -15.98 12.34 2.99
CA ASN A 316 -16.41 13.03 1.76
C ASN A 316 -16.01 12.29 0.48
N TYR A 317 -14.97 11.45 0.53
CA TYR A 317 -14.52 10.61 -0.57
C TYR A 317 -14.96 9.15 -0.43
N ALA A 318 -15.85 8.82 0.52
CA ALA A 318 -16.29 7.44 0.76
C ALA A 318 -16.89 6.79 -0.49
N LYS A 319 -17.70 7.54 -1.26
CA LYS A 319 -18.28 7.06 -2.53
C LYS A 319 -17.21 6.73 -3.57
N MET A 320 -16.18 7.57 -3.68
CA MET A 320 -15.05 7.36 -4.58
C MET A 320 -14.20 6.16 -4.13
N HIS A 321 -13.94 6.05 -2.83
CA HIS A 321 -13.20 4.93 -2.25
C HIS A 321 -13.91 3.59 -2.49
N ALA A 322 -15.24 3.56 -2.34
CA ALA A 322 -16.04 2.37 -2.63
C ALA A 322 -15.90 1.93 -4.09
N ALA A 323 -15.95 2.88 -5.04
CA ALA A 323 -15.70 2.58 -6.45
C ALA A 323 -14.29 1.98 -6.66
N MET A 324 -13.26 2.58 -6.07
CA MET A 324 -11.89 2.08 -6.20
C MET A 324 -11.72 0.63 -5.71
N ILE A 325 -12.28 0.30 -4.54
CA ILE A 325 -12.22 -1.07 -4.00
C ILE A 325 -12.83 -2.09 -4.96
N THR A 326 -13.93 -1.72 -5.63
CA THR A 326 -14.62 -2.61 -6.56
C THR A 326 -13.90 -2.81 -7.90
N PHE A 327 -12.87 -2.01 -8.20
CA PHE A 327 -12.16 -2.03 -9.48
C PHE A 327 -10.65 -2.30 -9.40
N SER A 328 -10.00 -1.92 -8.30
CA SER A 328 -8.54 -1.86 -8.16
C SER A 328 -8.10 -2.62 -6.90
N PRO A 329 -7.59 -3.84 -7.06
CA PRO A 329 -7.21 -4.72 -5.97
C PRO A 329 -5.77 -4.50 -5.45
N GLU A 330 -5.52 -4.94 -4.20
CA GLU A 330 -4.18 -4.98 -3.57
C GLU A 330 -3.47 -6.33 -3.82
N ARG A 331 -2.14 -6.32 -3.66
CA ARG A 331 -1.20 -7.39 -4.08
C ARG A 331 -1.22 -8.66 -3.21
N VAL A 332 -0.94 -9.78 -3.87
CA VAL A 332 -0.82 -11.17 -3.38
C VAL A 332 0.67 -11.60 -3.24
N TRP A 333 0.92 -12.52 -2.29
CA TRP A 333 2.14 -13.28 -1.91
C TRP A 333 3.39 -13.19 -2.82
N GLY A 334 4.56 -12.89 -2.24
CA GLY A 334 5.88 -12.90 -2.89
C GLY A 334 6.64 -14.23 -2.77
N LEU A 335 7.76 -14.36 -3.51
CA LEU A 335 8.64 -15.54 -3.45
C LEU A 335 9.26 -15.72 -2.06
N GLU A 336 9.55 -14.61 -1.39
CA GLU A 336 10.00 -14.55 -0.01
C GLU A 336 9.02 -15.21 0.97
N ASP A 337 7.71 -15.02 0.80
CA ASP A 337 6.67 -15.58 1.66
C ASP A 337 6.60 -17.11 1.53
N ILE A 338 6.76 -17.61 0.29
CA ILE A 338 6.84 -19.04 0.00
C ILE A 338 8.08 -19.66 0.64
N LEU A 339 9.23 -18.99 0.55
CA LEU A 339 10.49 -19.45 1.16
C LEU A 339 10.39 -19.53 2.68
N TYR A 340 9.78 -18.53 3.34
CA TYR A 340 9.57 -18.58 4.79
C TYR A 340 8.56 -19.64 5.21
N GLY A 341 7.44 -19.77 4.49
CA GLY A 341 6.42 -20.78 4.78
C GLY A 341 6.98 -22.20 4.66
N THR A 342 7.74 -22.46 3.60
CA THR A 342 8.42 -23.76 3.40
C THR A 342 9.51 -23.99 4.45
N ALA A 343 10.34 -22.99 4.77
CA ALA A 343 11.35 -23.10 5.82
C ALA A 343 10.74 -23.46 7.19
N TYR A 344 9.63 -22.80 7.54
CA TYR A 344 8.91 -23.07 8.78
C TYR A 344 8.33 -24.49 8.82
N ALA A 345 7.79 -24.98 7.70
CA ALA A 345 7.30 -26.36 7.60
C ALA A 345 8.42 -27.41 7.83
N PHE A 346 9.61 -27.20 7.24
CA PHE A 346 10.77 -28.05 7.51
C PHE A 346 11.24 -27.97 8.97
N ASP A 347 11.17 -26.78 9.58
CA ASP A 347 11.58 -26.59 10.98
C ASP A 347 10.63 -27.29 11.97
N ILE A 348 9.32 -27.27 11.69
CA ILE A 348 8.29 -28.02 12.43
C ILE A 348 8.50 -29.53 12.25
N ALA A 349 8.76 -30.00 11.03
CA ALA A 349 9.05 -31.41 10.79
C ALA A 349 10.28 -31.87 11.59
N HIS A 350 11.35 -31.07 11.60
CA HIS A 350 12.53 -31.31 12.45
C HIS A 350 12.14 -31.41 13.94
N MET A 351 11.31 -30.49 14.46
CA MET A 351 10.87 -30.54 15.85
C MET A 351 10.09 -31.80 16.21
N VAL A 352 9.25 -32.30 15.30
CA VAL A 352 8.50 -33.55 15.52
C VAL A 352 9.45 -34.74 15.69
N PHE A 353 10.51 -34.82 14.89
CA PHE A 353 11.51 -35.88 15.04
C PHE A 353 12.34 -35.73 16.33
N ILE A 354 12.76 -34.51 16.68
CA ILE A 354 13.46 -34.26 17.95
C ILE A 354 12.58 -34.63 19.15
N GLN A 355 11.29 -34.29 19.12
CA GLN A 355 10.34 -34.65 20.18
C GLN A 355 10.24 -36.18 20.34
N ARG A 356 10.10 -36.90 19.23
CA ARG A 356 10.14 -38.38 19.24
C ARG A 356 11.48 -38.91 19.75
N SER A 357 12.58 -38.26 19.41
CA SER A 357 13.91 -38.64 19.91
C SER A 357 14.02 -38.46 21.43
N PHE A 358 13.49 -37.36 21.96
CA PHE A 358 13.41 -37.06 23.39
C PHE A 358 12.58 -38.08 24.18
N GLU A 359 11.41 -38.47 23.66
CA GLU A 359 10.58 -39.53 24.26
C GLU A 359 11.31 -40.87 24.37
N ASN A 360 12.25 -41.13 23.46
CA ASN A 360 13.08 -42.33 23.43
C ASN A 360 14.43 -42.16 24.17
N GLY A 361 14.61 -41.07 24.91
CA GLY A 361 15.75 -40.87 25.81
C GLY A 361 16.87 -39.96 25.31
N LEU A 362 16.67 -39.19 24.23
CA LEU A 362 17.58 -38.09 23.87
C LEU A 362 17.75 -37.13 25.05
N GLY A 363 19.00 -36.78 25.39
CA GLY A 363 19.36 -35.99 26.56
C GLY A 363 19.78 -36.80 27.79
N ARG A 364 19.54 -38.12 27.81
CA ARG A 364 20.13 -39.03 28.81
C ARG A 364 21.48 -39.54 28.31
N HIS A 365 22.41 -39.79 29.23
CA HIS A 365 23.68 -40.42 28.87
C HIS A 365 23.46 -41.79 28.23
N MET A 366 24.24 -42.10 27.20
CA MET A 366 24.03 -43.27 26.35
C MET A 366 24.07 -44.61 27.10
N TRP A 367 24.81 -44.70 28.20
CA TRP A 367 24.91 -45.90 29.05
C TRP A 367 23.70 -46.17 29.95
N PHE A 368 22.78 -45.20 30.09
CA PHE A 368 21.52 -45.40 30.83
C PHE A 368 20.34 -45.81 29.94
N LEU A 369 20.56 -45.97 28.63
CA LEU A 369 19.55 -46.31 27.65
C LEU A 369 19.67 -47.78 27.24
N SER A 370 18.54 -48.46 27.05
CA SER A 370 18.52 -49.77 26.40
C SER A 370 18.93 -49.65 24.93
N ASP A 371 19.39 -50.74 24.32
CA ASP A 371 19.78 -50.74 22.90
C ASP A 371 18.62 -50.32 21.96
N ALA A 372 17.38 -50.66 22.32
CA ALA A 372 16.19 -50.27 21.56
C ALA A 372 15.88 -48.76 21.68
N GLU A 373 15.93 -48.21 22.90
CA GLU A 373 15.76 -46.77 23.15
C GLU A 373 16.86 -45.98 22.44
N ARG A 374 18.11 -46.43 22.54
CA ARG A 374 19.27 -45.80 21.88
C ARG A 374 19.10 -45.76 20.37
N ASN A 375 18.76 -46.88 19.74
CA ASN A 375 18.61 -46.94 18.28
C ASN A 375 17.46 -46.03 17.81
N LEU A 376 16.33 -45.99 18.54
CA LEU A 376 15.19 -45.18 18.15
C LEU A 376 15.42 -43.67 18.38
N ALA A 377 16.15 -43.29 19.44
CA ALA A 377 16.59 -41.91 19.65
C ALA A 377 17.54 -41.46 18.53
N LEU A 378 18.58 -42.25 18.24
CA LEU A 378 19.54 -41.93 17.18
C LEU A 378 18.89 -41.90 15.79
N LYS A 379 17.97 -42.81 15.49
CA LYS A 379 17.22 -42.83 14.22
C LYS A 379 16.47 -41.52 13.99
N ASN A 380 15.67 -41.09 14.96
CA ASN A 380 14.90 -39.85 14.81
C ASN A 380 15.82 -38.62 14.76
N GLU A 381 16.90 -38.62 15.54
CA GLU A 381 17.91 -37.55 15.53
C GLU A 381 18.57 -37.40 14.15
N PHE A 382 19.15 -38.47 13.59
CA PHE A 382 19.84 -38.41 12.30
C PHE A 382 18.90 -38.09 11.13
N ILE A 383 17.66 -38.60 11.14
CA ILE A 383 16.64 -38.25 10.12
C ILE A 383 16.28 -36.76 10.18
N SER A 384 16.32 -36.17 11.37
CA SER A 384 15.95 -34.77 11.55
C SER A 384 17.00 -33.80 10.98
N GLN A 385 18.29 -34.14 11.04
CA GLN A 385 19.40 -33.21 10.72
C GLN A 385 19.31 -32.55 9.32
N PRO A 386 19.01 -33.27 8.21
CA PRO A 386 18.84 -32.64 6.90
C PRO A 386 17.66 -31.65 6.85
N LEU A 387 16.59 -31.90 7.62
CA LEU A 387 15.43 -31.00 7.70
C LEU A 387 15.81 -29.67 8.37
N ALA A 388 16.61 -29.72 9.44
CA ALA A 388 17.12 -28.52 10.09
C ALA A 388 18.03 -27.69 9.17
N VAL A 389 18.94 -28.34 8.44
CA VAL A 389 19.84 -27.68 7.48
C VAL A 389 19.02 -27.02 6.36
N THR A 390 18.01 -27.72 5.85
CA THR A 390 17.12 -27.22 4.78
C THR A 390 16.29 -26.03 5.25
N ALA A 391 15.69 -26.11 6.44
CA ALA A 391 14.96 -25.00 7.05
C ALA A 391 15.85 -23.74 7.18
N SER A 392 17.06 -23.92 7.68
CA SER A 392 18.05 -22.85 7.83
C SER A 392 18.46 -22.22 6.49
N MET A 393 18.64 -23.04 5.45
CA MET A 393 18.96 -22.61 4.09
C MET A 393 17.84 -21.77 3.48
N LEU A 394 16.59 -22.25 3.58
CA LEU A 394 15.42 -21.57 3.03
C LEU A 394 15.12 -20.25 3.75
N SER A 395 15.22 -20.21 5.08
CA SER A 395 15.05 -18.98 5.87
C SER A 395 16.04 -17.88 5.47
N ARG A 396 17.33 -18.22 5.32
CA ARG A 396 18.35 -17.24 4.87
C ARG A 396 18.14 -16.81 3.42
N SER A 397 17.73 -17.73 2.56
CA SER A 397 17.42 -17.43 1.16
C SER A 397 16.22 -16.49 1.07
N GLY A 398 15.19 -16.70 1.89
CA GLY A 398 14.05 -15.77 2.04
C GLY A 398 14.50 -14.38 2.46
N MET A 399 15.39 -14.28 3.46
CA MET A 399 15.92 -12.99 3.92
C MET A 399 16.77 -12.30 2.85
N MET A 400 17.58 -13.05 2.10
CA MET A 400 18.31 -12.54 0.96
C MET A 400 17.39 -12.08 -0.17
N CYS A 401 16.31 -12.81 -0.48
CA CYS A 401 15.28 -12.41 -1.44
C CYS A 401 14.58 -11.12 -0.99
N PHE A 402 14.22 -11.01 0.29
CA PHE A 402 13.63 -9.80 0.86
C PHE A 402 14.58 -8.60 0.72
N LEU A 403 15.84 -8.75 1.13
CA LEU A 403 16.85 -7.69 0.99
C LEU A 403 17.15 -7.39 -0.48
N TYR A 404 17.13 -8.39 -1.37
CA TYR A 404 17.25 -8.19 -2.81
C TYR A 404 16.09 -7.34 -3.32
N THR A 405 14.83 -7.71 -3.06
CA THR A 405 13.66 -6.92 -3.45
C THR A 405 13.71 -5.50 -2.86
N CYS A 406 14.14 -5.37 -1.61
CA CYS A 406 14.23 -4.08 -0.92
C CYS A 406 15.38 -3.21 -1.41
N PHE A 407 16.49 -3.75 -1.93
CA PHE A 407 17.75 -3.01 -2.16
C PHE A 407 18.45 -3.27 -3.50
N SER A 408 17.89 -4.09 -4.41
CA SER A 408 18.50 -4.50 -5.70
C SER A 408 18.84 -3.36 -6.65
N SER A 409 18.09 -2.26 -6.59
CA SER A 409 18.20 -1.11 -7.50
C SER A 409 19.31 -0.12 -7.11
N VAL A 410 19.90 -0.26 -5.93
CA VAL A 410 20.76 0.76 -5.31
C VAL A 410 22.22 0.64 -5.73
N ASP A 411 22.73 -0.58 -5.84
CA ASP A 411 24.16 -0.83 -6.05
C ASP A 411 24.38 -2.20 -6.72
N LYS A 412 25.00 -2.19 -7.90
CA LYS A 412 25.30 -3.41 -8.67
C LYS A 412 26.22 -4.36 -7.91
N GLN A 413 27.15 -3.85 -7.10
CA GLN A 413 28.05 -4.70 -6.31
C GLN A 413 27.29 -5.44 -5.22
N ILE A 414 26.41 -4.75 -4.49
CA ILE A 414 25.60 -5.36 -3.43
C ILE A 414 24.63 -6.39 -4.01
N ARG A 415 24.01 -6.07 -5.15
CA ARG A 415 23.16 -7.01 -5.90
C ARG A 415 23.91 -8.29 -6.26
N LEU A 416 25.11 -8.15 -6.84
CA LEU A 416 25.95 -9.29 -7.19
C LEU A 416 26.39 -10.07 -5.95
N SER A 417 26.78 -9.39 -4.87
CA SER A 417 27.16 -10.02 -3.61
C SER A 417 26.00 -10.82 -3.00
N ILE A 418 24.76 -10.31 -2.99
CA ILE A 418 23.59 -11.05 -2.47
C ILE A 418 23.34 -12.31 -3.30
N ILE A 419 23.39 -12.23 -4.64
CA ILE A 419 23.20 -13.38 -5.52
C ILE A 419 24.30 -14.44 -5.29
N ILE A 420 25.56 -14.01 -5.21
CA ILE A 420 26.69 -14.91 -4.95
C ILE A 420 26.55 -15.57 -3.58
N CYS A 421 26.22 -14.81 -2.53
CA CYS A 421 26.00 -15.34 -1.19
C CYS A 421 24.84 -16.35 -1.16
N MET A 422 23.73 -16.06 -1.87
CA MET A 422 22.60 -16.98 -1.97
C MET A 422 22.99 -18.29 -2.67
N ALA A 423 23.73 -18.22 -3.78
CA ALA A 423 24.20 -19.40 -4.49
C ALA A 423 25.16 -20.25 -3.63
N ILE A 424 26.14 -19.62 -2.99
CA ILE A 424 27.08 -20.31 -2.08
C ILE A 424 26.34 -20.97 -0.93
N GLN A 425 25.41 -20.25 -0.29
CA GLN A 425 24.61 -20.78 0.81
C GLN A 425 23.84 -22.03 0.41
N VAL A 426 23.15 -21.99 -0.74
CA VAL A 426 22.35 -23.11 -1.24
C VAL A 426 23.24 -24.31 -1.52
N VAL A 427 24.38 -24.10 -2.20
CA VAL A 427 25.32 -25.19 -2.52
C VAL A 427 25.90 -25.82 -1.26
N VAL A 428 26.46 -25.03 -0.35
CA VAL A 428 27.12 -25.54 0.87
C VAL A 428 26.13 -26.33 1.74
N ASN A 429 24.93 -25.80 1.97
CA ASN A 429 23.94 -26.47 2.81
C ASN A 429 23.32 -27.69 2.12
N SER A 430 23.16 -27.67 0.80
CA SER A 430 22.72 -28.85 0.04
C SER A 430 23.76 -29.97 0.11
N VAL A 431 25.04 -29.65 -0.03
CA VAL A 431 26.14 -30.63 0.13
C VAL A 431 26.14 -31.21 1.53
N THR A 432 25.97 -30.40 2.58
CA THR A 432 25.87 -30.88 3.96
C THR A 432 24.66 -31.80 4.16
N ALA A 433 23.48 -31.42 3.66
CA ALA A 433 22.26 -32.23 3.75
C ALA A 433 22.43 -33.59 3.05
N VAL A 434 23.02 -33.60 1.85
CA VAL A 434 23.32 -34.82 1.11
C VAL A 434 24.36 -35.66 1.86
N GLN A 435 25.44 -35.04 2.35
CA GLN A 435 26.50 -35.74 3.06
C GLN A 435 25.98 -36.46 4.31
N ILE A 436 25.05 -35.86 5.05
CA ILE A 436 24.42 -36.50 6.21
C ILE A 436 23.75 -37.82 5.82
N ILE A 437 23.15 -37.90 4.63
CA ILE A 437 22.45 -39.09 4.14
C ILE A 437 23.43 -40.15 3.59
N VAL A 438 24.51 -39.74 2.92
CA VAL A 438 25.40 -40.66 2.17
C VAL A 438 26.70 -41.06 2.92
N GLN A 439 26.69 -41.00 4.26
CA GLN A 439 27.88 -41.26 5.08
C GLN A 439 28.37 -42.72 5.05
N CYS A 440 27.46 -43.68 4.83
CA CYS A 440 27.76 -45.11 4.81
C CYS A 440 27.66 -45.67 3.38
N GLY A 441 28.45 -46.71 3.09
CA GLY A 441 28.44 -47.37 1.79
C GLY A 441 29.12 -48.74 1.80
N PRO A 442 29.11 -49.45 0.67
CA PRO A 442 29.65 -50.80 0.58
C PRO A 442 31.18 -50.83 0.63
N ASN A 443 31.72 -51.91 1.19
CA ASN A 443 33.14 -52.25 1.23
C ASN A 443 33.34 -53.70 0.75
N PRO A 444 34.05 -53.97 -0.36
CA PRO A 444 34.75 -53.02 -1.24
C PRO A 444 33.80 -52.13 -2.06
N TYR A 445 34.28 -50.94 -2.41
CA TYR A 445 33.48 -49.92 -3.11
C TYR A 445 32.99 -50.42 -4.47
N HIS A 446 31.68 -50.32 -4.69
CA HIS A 446 31.01 -50.51 -5.98
C HIS A 446 29.88 -49.49 -6.13
N ALA A 447 29.43 -49.25 -7.37
CA ALA A 447 28.34 -48.32 -7.65
C ALA A 447 27.01 -48.87 -7.11
N SER A 448 26.51 -48.28 -6.02
CA SER A 448 25.24 -48.63 -5.39
C SER A 448 24.52 -47.38 -4.89
N ASN A 449 23.21 -47.50 -4.61
CA ASN A 449 22.43 -46.39 -4.06
C ASN A 449 22.81 -46.14 -2.59
N ARG A 450 23.67 -45.15 -2.33
CA ARG A 450 24.14 -44.86 -0.96
C ARG A 450 23.04 -44.48 0.02
N VAL A 451 21.88 -44.02 -0.44
CA VAL A 451 20.75 -43.67 0.45
C VAL A 451 20.21 -44.89 1.19
N SER A 452 20.28 -46.09 0.60
CA SER A 452 19.82 -47.31 1.29
C SER A 452 20.70 -47.68 2.49
N TYR A 453 21.93 -47.18 2.56
CA TYR A 453 22.87 -47.43 3.64
C TYR A 453 22.75 -46.42 4.79
N PHE A 454 21.88 -45.42 4.68
CA PHE A 454 21.70 -44.39 5.71
C PHE A 454 21.27 -44.97 7.07
N HIS A 455 20.54 -46.09 7.08
CA HIS A 455 20.09 -46.71 8.32
C HIS A 455 21.21 -47.23 9.23
N TYR A 456 22.38 -47.55 8.66
CA TYR A 456 23.58 -47.92 9.43
C TYR A 456 24.18 -46.76 10.25
N MET A 457 23.59 -45.57 10.20
CA MET A 457 23.91 -44.48 11.13
C MET A 457 23.41 -44.73 12.56
N TRP A 458 22.34 -45.51 12.71
CA TRP A 458 21.77 -45.88 14.01
C TRP A 458 21.71 -47.39 14.22
N ASP A 459 21.78 -48.20 13.16
CA ASP A 459 21.87 -49.65 13.23
C ASP A 459 23.33 -50.11 13.29
N ASN A 460 23.60 -51.21 14.02
CA ASN A 460 24.95 -51.77 14.07
C ASN A 460 25.37 -52.28 12.68
N PRO A 461 26.59 -51.96 12.20
CA PRO A 461 27.07 -52.46 10.94
C PRO A 461 27.19 -54.00 10.96
N PRO A 462 26.99 -54.68 9.83
CA PRO A 462 27.04 -56.14 9.75
C PRO A 462 28.45 -56.67 10.05
N ALA A 463 28.51 -57.84 10.71
CA ALA A 463 29.76 -58.45 11.19
C ALA A 463 30.73 -58.86 10.06
N ASP A 464 30.24 -58.93 8.82
CA ASP A 464 31.00 -59.28 7.62
C ASP A 464 31.84 -58.13 7.05
N SER A 465 31.82 -56.94 7.68
CA SER A 465 32.52 -55.73 7.23
C SER A 465 32.15 -55.27 5.81
N SER A 466 30.97 -55.70 5.32
CA SER A 466 30.44 -55.35 3.99
C SER A 466 30.01 -53.89 3.87
N VAL A 467 29.81 -53.19 5.00
CA VAL A 467 29.43 -51.78 5.07
C VAL A 467 30.42 -51.02 5.92
N VAL A 468 30.89 -49.89 5.40
CA VAL A 468 31.78 -48.97 6.12
C VAL A 468 31.17 -47.58 6.09
N CYS A 469 31.07 -46.97 7.28
CA CYS A 469 30.69 -45.58 7.45
C CYS A 469 31.93 -44.69 7.56
N GLN A 470 31.81 -43.46 7.06
CA GLN A 470 32.89 -42.47 7.16
C GLN A 470 33.26 -42.18 8.63
N SER A 471 34.53 -41.84 8.83
CA SER A 471 35.02 -41.42 10.14
C SER A 471 34.30 -40.14 10.61
N PRO A 472 34.01 -39.98 11.92
CA PRO A 472 33.39 -38.77 12.47
C PRO A 472 34.08 -37.47 12.06
N ALA A 473 35.42 -37.51 11.90
CA ALA A 473 36.23 -36.38 11.48
C ALA A 473 35.77 -35.76 10.14
N VAL A 474 35.24 -36.56 9.20
CA VAL A 474 34.74 -36.07 7.91
C VAL A 474 33.48 -35.24 8.11
N GLN A 475 32.53 -35.74 8.92
CA GLN A 475 31.30 -35.02 9.24
C GLN A 475 31.59 -33.74 10.03
N THR A 476 32.51 -33.80 11.01
CA THR A 476 32.92 -32.62 11.77
C THR A 476 33.58 -31.58 10.85
N THR A 477 34.44 -31.99 9.92
CA THR A 477 35.11 -31.07 8.97
C THR A 477 34.10 -30.40 8.05
N ILE A 478 33.15 -31.16 7.49
CA ILE A 478 32.10 -30.61 6.62
C ILE A 478 31.18 -29.68 7.42
N GLY A 479 30.86 -30.03 8.67
CA GLY A 479 30.13 -29.18 9.60
C GLY A 479 30.86 -27.87 9.92
N PHE A 480 32.18 -27.91 10.11
CA PHE A 480 32.99 -26.69 10.31
C PHE A 480 32.97 -25.77 9.10
N VAL A 481 33.11 -26.33 7.89
CA VAL A 481 33.03 -25.55 6.64
C VAL A 481 31.66 -24.91 6.51
N GLN A 482 30.58 -25.68 6.69
CA GLN A 482 29.20 -25.18 6.61
C GLN A 482 28.91 -24.11 7.66
N GLY A 483 29.30 -24.35 8.91
CA GLY A 483 29.18 -23.38 10.01
C GLY A 483 29.92 -22.06 9.74
N GLY A 484 31.12 -22.14 9.16
CA GLY A 484 31.90 -20.96 8.76
C GLY A 484 31.21 -20.12 7.68
N PHE A 485 30.66 -20.75 6.64
CA PHE A 485 29.90 -20.04 5.60
C PHE A 485 28.61 -19.43 6.15
N ASN A 486 27.81 -20.20 6.89
CA ASN A 486 26.56 -19.69 7.50
C ASN A 486 26.83 -18.50 8.41
N THR A 487 27.84 -18.60 9.28
CA THR A 487 28.26 -17.50 10.16
C THR A 487 28.62 -16.25 9.36
N THR A 488 29.47 -16.41 8.34
CA THR A 488 29.91 -15.30 7.48
C THR A 488 28.71 -14.61 6.82
N ILE A 489 27.75 -15.40 6.34
CA ILE A 489 26.53 -14.92 5.73
C ILE A 489 25.66 -14.18 6.74
N ASP A 490 25.45 -14.70 7.94
CA ASP A 490 24.61 -14.04 8.95
C ASP A 490 25.18 -12.69 9.37
N PHE A 491 26.51 -12.61 9.55
CA PHE A 491 27.18 -11.32 9.78
C PHE A 491 27.12 -10.39 8.57
N PHE A 492 27.25 -10.92 7.35
CA PHE A 492 27.08 -10.14 6.13
C PHE A 492 25.67 -9.56 6.03
N LEU A 493 24.63 -10.36 6.27
CA LEU A 493 23.24 -9.90 6.24
C LEU A 493 22.96 -8.88 7.36
N THR A 494 23.49 -9.12 8.56
CA THR A 494 23.41 -8.19 9.70
C THR A 494 24.06 -6.85 9.37
N ALA A 495 25.29 -6.87 8.83
CA ALA A 495 26.01 -5.68 8.46
C ALA A 495 25.32 -4.98 7.30
N LEU A 496 24.83 -5.71 6.30
CA LEU A 496 24.11 -5.16 5.17
C LEU A 496 22.79 -4.51 5.59
N SER A 497 21.98 -5.16 6.42
CA SER A 497 20.72 -4.60 6.92
C SER A 497 20.95 -3.34 7.77
N ALA A 498 21.96 -3.36 8.65
CA ALA A 498 22.33 -2.21 9.46
C ALA A 498 22.88 -1.08 8.58
N VAL A 499 23.89 -1.35 7.75
CA VAL A 499 24.51 -0.35 6.88
C VAL A 499 23.48 0.26 5.95
N GLN A 500 22.60 -0.51 5.31
CA GLN A 500 21.60 0.08 4.43
C GLN A 500 20.64 1.00 5.19
N LEU A 501 20.12 0.55 6.34
CA LEU A 501 19.20 1.35 7.15
C LEU A 501 19.82 2.67 7.62
N TRP A 502 21.11 2.67 7.94
CA TRP A 502 21.84 3.85 8.38
C TRP A 502 22.42 4.69 7.22
N ARG A 503 22.84 4.08 6.10
CA ARG A 503 23.46 4.76 4.94
C ARG A 503 22.49 5.77 4.31
N TYR A 504 21.21 5.43 4.19
CA TYR A 504 20.20 6.37 3.70
C TYR A 504 19.96 7.52 4.67
N THR A 505 19.91 7.22 5.96
CA THR A 505 19.67 8.24 6.99
C THR A 505 20.87 9.20 7.12
N ILE A 506 22.09 8.66 7.08
CA ILE A 506 23.34 9.44 7.16
C ILE A 506 23.54 10.26 5.88
N ARG A 507 23.28 9.70 4.69
CA ARG A 507 23.29 10.45 3.42
C ARG A 507 22.29 11.60 3.40
N ALA A 508 21.14 11.46 4.07
CA ALA A 508 20.18 12.54 4.23
C ALA A 508 20.63 13.63 5.22
N THR A 509 21.65 13.38 6.05
CA THR A 509 22.16 14.30 7.08
C THR A 509 23.46 15.02 6.66
N ASP A 510 24.19 14.51 5.66
CA ASP A 510 25.43 15.11 5.15
C ASP A 510 25.15 16.07 3.97
N SER A 511 24.98 17.36 4.25
CA SER A 511 24.64 18.39 3.24
C SER A 511 25.85 18.99 2.47
N ALA A 512 27.07 18.43 2.55
CA ALA A 512 28.24 18.96 1.81
C ALA A 512 29.38 17.93 1.64
N PRO A 513 30.25 18.04 0.61
CA PRO A 513 31.43 17.20 0.45
C PRO A 513 32.52 17.68 1.41
N ALA A 514 32.65 17.03 2.57
CA ALA A 514 33.76 17.27 3.48
C ALA A 514 34.37 15.94 3.94
N GLN A 515 35.67 15.83 3.70
CA GLN A 515 36.59 14.77 4.13
C GLN A 515 36.36 14.33 5.59
N ASP A 516 36.39 13.01 5.79
CA ASP A 516 36.76 12.25 6.98
C ASP A 516 36.33 12.81 8.35
N LYS A 517 35.02 12.82 8.61
CA LYS A 517 34.50 12.86 9.99
C LYS A 517 33.99 11.47 10.43
N PRO A 518 34.34 11.00 11.64
CA PRO A 518 33.97 9.66 12.10
C PRO A 518 32.45 9.51 12.27
N LEU A 519 31.92 8.34 11.90
CA LEU A 519 30.49 7.97 11.87
C LEU A 519 29.72 8.38 13.14
N PHE A 520 30.33 8.20 14.31
CA PHE A 520 29.76 8.53 15.63
C PHE A 520 29.40 10.02 15.78
N SER A 521 30.19 10.91 15.19
CA SER A 521 29.93 12.36 15.27
C SER A 521 28.71 12.77 14.45
N ARG A 522 28.40 12.05 13.35
CA ARG A 522 27.23 12.26 12.49
C ARG A 522 25.96 11.73 13.14
N ILE A 523 26.04 10.56 13.79
CA ILE A 523 24.93 9.97 14.54
C ILE A 523 24.48 10.88 15.70
N ARG A 524 25.43 11.50 16.41
CA ARG A 524 25.12 12.39 17.56
C ARG A 524 24.39 13.68 17.18
N ARG A 525 24.41 14.09 15.91
CA ARG A 525 23.68 15.28 15.41
C ARG A 525 22.20 15.01 15.11
N MET A 526 21.77 13.75 15.07
CA MET A 526 20.38 13.43 14.77
C MET A 526 19.42 13.83 15.92
N PRO A 527 18.18 14.22 15.60
CA PRO A 527 17.15 14.45 16.62
C PRO A 527 16.93 13.17 17.43
N ARG A 528 16.88 13.28 18.77
CA ARG A 528 16.77 12.11 19.67
C ARG A 528 15.64 11.14 19.30
N GLN A 529 14.46 11.63 18.90
CA GLN A 529 13.35 10.79 18.46
C GLN A 529 13.63 10.03 17.16
N ALA A 530 14.32 10.64 16.19
CA ALA A 530 14.72 9.96 14.96
C ALA A 530 15.80 8.91 15.24
N LEU A 531 16.78 9.25 16.09
CA LEU A 531 17.81 8.33 16.56
C LEU A 531 17.18 7.10 17.26
N PHE A 532 16.29 7.30 18.23
CA PHE A 532 15.61 6.20 18.91
C PHE A 532 14.81 5.32 17.95
N ARG A 533 14.06 5.91 17.00
CA ARG A 533 13.33 5.15 15.98
C ARG A 533 14.24 4.31 15.09
N ARG A 534 15.40 4.86 14.67
CA ARG A 534 16.37 4.14 13.84
C ARG A 534 17.12 3.07 14.60
N ILE A 535 17.53 3.35 15.84
CA ILE A 535 18.09 2.34 16.74
C ILE A 535 17.10 1.20 16.91
N TRP A 536 15.83 1.50 17.18
CA TRP A 536 14.80 0.47 17.34
C TRP A 536 14.64 -0.38 16.07
N GLN A 537 14.50 0.24 14.89
CA GLN A 537 14.41 -0.49 13.62
C GLN A 537 15.66 -1.34 13.34
N THR A 538 16.85 -0.82 13.68
CA THR A 538 18.11 -1.55 13.52
C THR A 538 18.18 -2.73 14.47
N VAL A 539 17.77 -2.54 15.72
CA VAL A 539 17.75 -3.60 16.74
C VAL A 539 16.72 -4.66 16.39
N SER A 540 15.52 -4.28 15.95
CA SER A 540 14.48 -5.23 15.56
C SER A 540 14.83 -6.05 14.31
N LEU A 541 15.52 -5.45 13.34
CA LEU A 541 15.87 -6.15 12.09
C LEU A 541 17.25 -6.85 12.16
N SER A 542 18.28 -6.13 12.61
CA SER A 542 19.68 -6.63 12.62
C SER A 542 20.02 -7.37 13.92
N GLY A 543 19.29 -7.15 15.01
CA GLY A 543 19.50 -7.84 16.28
C GLY A 543 19.28 -9.35 16.19
N PRO A 544 18.14 -9.83 15.65
CA PRO A 544 17.93 -11.26 15.46
C PRO A 544 18.93 -11.88 14.47
N LEU A 545 19.32 -11.19 13.40
CA LEU A 545 20.37 -11.68 12.49
C LEU A 545 21.73 -11.82 13.18
N LEU A 546 22.09 -10.85 14.04
CA LEU A 546 23.31 -10.92 14.84
C LEU A 546 23.28 -12.11 15.80
N LEU A 547 22.14 -12.33 16.46
CA LEU A 547 21.92 -13.47 17.34
C LEU A 547 22.05 -14.80 16.56
N SER A 548 21.56 -14.85 15.32
CA SER A 548 21.71 -16.01 14.44
C SER A 548 23.19 -16.30 14.13
N GLY A 549 23.98 -15.27 13.79
CA GLY A 549 25.42 -15.42 13.57
C GLY A 549 26.19 -15.90 14.79
N ILE A 550 25.87 -15.38 15.99
CA ILE A 550 26.46 -15.84 17.26
C ILE A 550 26.08 -17.30 17.53
N ALA A 551 24.80 -17.65 17.34
CA ALA A 551 24.32 -19.02 17.51
C ALA A 551 25.03 -19.99 16.55
N SER A 552 25.29 -19.57 15.31
CA SER A 552 26.03 -20.37 14.33
C SER A 552 27.48 -20.64 14.77
N ILE A 553 28.17 -19.67 15.40
CA ILE A 553 29.51 -19.87 15.98
C ILE A 553 29.46 -20.91 17.11
N VAL A 554 28.55 -20.76 18.06
CA VAL A 554 28.47 -21.64 19.23
C VAL A 554 28.12 -23.07 18.80
N LYS A 555 27.14 -23.21 17.89
CA LYS A 555 26.79 -24.49 17.26
C LYS A 555 28.01 -25.13 16.57
N THR A 556 28.80 -24.33 15.84
CA THR A 556 30.01 -24.79 15.15
C THR A 556 31.08 -25.28 16.11
N TYR A 557 31.24 -24.63 17.27
CA TYR A 557 32.14 -25.11 18.32
C TYR A 557 31.67 -26.45 18.93
N LEU A 558 30.36 -26.59 19.17
CA LEU A 558 29.75 -27.80 19.74
C LEU A 558 29.79 -29.02 18.80
N LEU A 559 30.10 -28.84 17.51
CA LEU A 559 30.34 -29.96 16.58
C LEU A 559 31.56 -30.81 16.97
N LYS A 560 32.54 -30.25 17.68
CA LYS A 560 33.69 -31.01 18.18
C LYS A 560 33.27 -32.07 19.19
N THR A 561 32.39 -31.71 20.12
CA THR A 561 31.88 -32.60 21.18
C THR A 561 30.98 -33.70 20.63
N LEU A 562 30.41 -33.52 19.43
CA LEU A 562 29.66 -34.56 18.71
C LEU A 562 30.55 -35.56 17.97
N GLY A 563 31.79 -35.18 17.65
CA GLY A 563 32.78 -36.07 17.02
C GLY A 563 33.28 -37.18 17.96
N GLU A 564 33.18 -36.97 19.27
CA GLU A 564 33.50 -37.94 20.31
C GLU A 564 32.29 -38.86 20.55
N ARG A 565 32.23 -40.01 19.85
CA ARG A 565 31.07 -40.92 19.82
C ARG A 565 30.65 -41.54 21.17
N ASN A 566 31.34 -41.26 22.26
CA ASN A 566 31.15 -41.96 23.53
C ASN A 566 29.85 -41.58 24.27
N ASP A 567 29.27 -40.41 23.97
CA ASP A 567 28.01 -39.96 24.60
C ASP A 567 27.19 -38.99 23.72
N ILE A 568 26.81 -39.45 22.52
CA ILE A 568 26.11 -38.61 21.52
C ILE A 568 24.73 -38.18 22.02
N THR A 569 23.98 -39.05 22.71
CA THR A 569 22.59 -38.77 23.09
C THR A 569 22.44 -37.61 24.07
N HIS A 570 23.40 -37.40 24.96
CA HIS A 570 23.40 -36.27 25.90
C HIS A 570 24.03 -35.01 25.29
N ASN A 571 25.17 -35.15 24.61
CA ASN A 571 25.92 -34.00 24.06
C ASN A 571 25.22 -33.30 22.88
N THR A 572 24.24 -33.95 22.25
CA THR A 572 23.49 -33.38 21.11
C THR A 572 22.43 -32.36 21.50
N VAL A 573 21.90 -32.41 22.73
CA VAL A 573 20.86 -31.47 23.20
C VAL A 573 21.31 -30.00 23.13
N PRO A 574 22.47 -29.61 23.70
CA PRO A 574 22.93 -28.22 23.59
C PRO A 574 23.16 -27.81 22.13
N PHE A 575 23.62 -28.71 21.26
CA PHE A 575 23.76 -28.43 19.83
C PHE A 575 22.40 -28.11 19.17
N ILE A 576 21.37 -28.93 19.42
CA ILE A 576 20.02 -28.72 18.88
C ILE A 576 19.43 -27.38 19.34
N LEU A 577 19.63 -27.01 20.61
CA LEU A 577 19.15 -25.72 21.14
C LEU A 577 19.74 -24.55 20.35
N TRP A 578 21.04 -24.57 20.07
CA TRP A 578 21.69 -23.50 19.29
C TRP A 578 21.27 -23.50 17.82
N VAL A 579 21.05 -24.68 17.20
CA VAL A 579 20.44 -24.79 15.86
C VAL A 579 19.07 -24.10 15.82
N LYS A 580 18.27 -24.27 16.89
CA LYS A 580 16.93 -23.67 16.96
C LYS A 580 16.97 -22.16 17.17
N ILE A 581 17.85 -21.68 18.06
CA ILE A 581 18.07 -20.24 18.23
C ILE A 581 18.47 -19.61 16.90
N GLU A 582 19.39 -20.21 16.15
CA GLU A 582 19.82 -19.73 14.84
C GLU A 582 18.65 -19.63 13.85
N ASN A 583 17.87 -20.71 13.67
CA ASN A 583 16.75 -20.78 12.71
C ASN A 583 15.63 -19.79 13.05
N TYR A 584 15.20 -19.74 14.31
CA TYR A 584 14.12 -18.84 14.72
C TYR A 584 14.54 -17.37 14.70
N SER A 585 15.80 -17.06 14.99
CA SER A 585 16.28 -15.68 14.95
C SER A 585 16.20 -15.09 13.54
N ILE A 586 16.46 -15.89 12.50
CA ILE A 586 16.30 -15.45 11.10
C ILE A 586 14.82 -15.17 10.80
N LEU A 587 13.92 -16.08 11.18
CA LEU A 587 12.47 -15.89 10.99
C LEU A 587 11.94 -14.68 11.77
N LEU A 588 12.43 -14.43 12.99
CA LEU A 588 12.04 -13.26 13.78
C LEU A 588 12.48 -11.94 13.12
N ALA A 589 13.62 -11.92 12.43
CA ALA A 589 14.08 -10.73 11.70
C ALA A 589 13.07 -10.29 10.62
N THR A 590 12.36 -11.22 10.00
CA THR A 590 11.43 -10.95 8.89
C THR A 590 10.14 -10.28 9.37
N PHE A 591 9.74 -10.54 10.62
CA PHE A 591 8.58 -9.91 11.25
C PHE A 591 8.85 -8.49 11.76
N ALA A 592 10.10 -8.00 11.72
CA ALA A 592 10.48 -6.69 12.25
C ALA A 592 9.63 -5.50 11.72
N PRO A 593 9.22 -5.44 10.43
CA PRO A 593 8.32 -4.41 9.94
C PRO A 593 6.91 -4.49 10.54
N MET A 594 6.39 -5.71 10.76
CA MET A 594 5.05 -5.98 11.30
C MET A 594 4.96 -5.72 12.81
N ILE A 595 5.99 -6.07 13.57
CA ILE A 595 6.07 -5.84 15.03
C ILE A 595 5.94 -4.33 15.33
N ARG A 596 6.48 -3.46 14.47
CA ARG A 596 6.35 -2.01 14.63
C ARG A 596 4.90 -1.52 14.50
N LEU A 597 4.14 -2.06 13.55
CA LEU A 597 2.72 -1.74 13.38
C LEU A 597 1.92 -2.19 14.62
N PHE A 598 2.24 -3.36 15.15
CA PHE A 598 1.58 -3.90 16.34
C PHE A 598 1.92 -3.13 17.62
N VAL A 599 3.19 -2.78 17.85
CA VAL A 599 3.62 -1.97 19.01
C VAL A 599 3.05 -0.55 18.93
N SER A 600 2.94 0.04 17.73
CA SER A 600 2.30 1.36 17.56
C SER A 600 0.81 1.34 17.91
N MET A 601 0.13 0.22 17.63
CA MET A 601 -1.30 0.04 17.91
C MET A 601 -1.58 -0.20 19.41
N VAL A 602 -0.66 -0.87 20.11
CA VAL A 602 -0.75 -1.15 21.55
C VAL A 602 -0.26 0.04 22.40
N SER A 603 0.68 0.84 21.88
CA SER A 603 1.27 1.96 22.63
C SER A 603 0.43 3.24 22.58
N THR A 604 -0.56 3.34 21.70
CA THR A 604 -1.55 4.44 21.69
C THR A 604 -2.53 4.37 22.86
N ASP A 605 -2.58 3.26 23.60
CA ASP A 605 -3.53 3.05 24.70
C ASP A 605 -2.96 3.40 26.11
N LYS A 606 -1.73 3.95 26.15
CA LYS A 606 -1.10 4.41 27.40
C LYS A 606 -0.64 5.85 27.28
N GLY A 607 -1.58 6.79 27.38
CA GLY A 607 -1.23 8.20 27.25
C GLY A 607 -2.30 9.22 27.60
N GLN A 608 -3.17 8.99 28.59
CA GLN A 608 -3.85 10.08 29.33
C GLN A 608 -4.27 9.59 30.72
N SER A 609 -3.30 9.46 31.62
CA SER A 609 -3.53 9.34 33.06
C SER A 609 -2.58 10.28 33.79
N GLY A 610 -3.16 11.19 34.57
CA GLY A 610 -2.51 12.13 35.48
C GLY A 610 -2.40 13.56 34.94
N GLY A 611 -3.04 14.58 35.51
CA GLY A 611 -3.93 14.63 36.66
C GLY A 611 -4.36 16.09 36.90
N TYR A 612 -5.56 16.27 37.44
CA TYR A 612 -5.90 17.45 38.23
C TYR A 612 -6.66 16.98 39.46
N TRP A 613 -6.05 17.22 40.61
CA TRP A 613 -6.58 16.92 41.93
C TRP A 613 -7.36 18.14 42.42
N SER A 614 -8.63 17.96 42.81
CA SER A 614 -9.22 18.69 43.93
C SER A 614 -10.50 18.01 44.42
N ASN A 615 -10.47 17.61 45.69
CA ASN A 615 -11.56 17.05 46.49
C ASN A 615 -12.84 17.89 46.50
N SER A 616 -14.02 17.27 46.42
CA SER A 616 -15.10 17.43 47.43
C SER A 616 -16.22 16.37 47.32
N ARG A 617 -16.33 15.59 48.39
CA ARG A 617 -17.47 14.85 48.99
C ARG A 617 -18.86 14.80 48.30
N SER A 618 -19.34 13.54 48.16
CA SER A 618 -20.66 12.97 48.51
C SER A 618 -21.91 13.55 47.82
N LYS A 619 -22.88 12.79 47.28
CA LYS A 619 -23.61 11.59 47.74
C LYS A 619 -24.47 11.09 46.56
N ASN A 620 -24.79 9.79 46.54
CA ASN A 620 -25.95 9.10 45.89
C ASN A 620 -26.45 9.68 44.55
N SER A 621 -26.45 8.95 43.43
CA SER A 621 -27.25 7.76 43.17
C SER A 621 -27.03 7.34 41.70
N HIS A 622 -27.29 6.06 41.40
CA HIS A 622 -27.32 5.37 40.10
C HIS A 622 -27.05 6.15 38.79
N PRO A 623 -26.31 5.54 37.83
CA PRO A 623 -26.49 5.84 36.42
C PRO A 623 -27.08 4.63 35.68
N GLY A 624 -28.32 4.80 35.23
CA GLY A 624 -28.85 4.14 34.05
C GLY A 624 -28.22 4.72 32.80
N LEU A 625 -28.36 3.97 31.70
CA LEU A 625 -28.02 4.40 30.35
C LEU A 625 -28.67 5.75 30.00
N GLU A 626 -27.86 6.71 29.57
CA GLU A 626 -28.30 7.79 28.68
C GLU A 626 -27.11 8.23 27.82
N LEU A 627 -27.18 7.90 26.53
CA LEU A 627 -26.41 8.56 25.49
C LEU A 627 -27.02 9.95 25.33
N ASP A 628 -26.29 10.99 25.71
CA ASP A 628 -26.63 12.34 25.29
C ASP A 628 -25.61 12.84 24.27
N SER A 629 -26.14 12.97 23.06
CA SER A 629 -25.62 13.69 21.92
C SER A 629 -25.42 15.17 22.23
N GLN A 630 -24.29 15.74 21.81
CA GLN A 630 -24.29 17.15 21.42
C GLN A 630 -23.86 17.35 19.96
N PRO A 631 -24.56 18.22 19.21
CA PRO A 631 -24.42 18.38 17.77
C PRO A 631 -23.40 19.48 17.44
N HIS A 632 -22.48 19.21 16.51
CA HIS A 632 -21.65 20.26 15.92
C HIS A 632 -22.25 20.76 14.61
N THR A 633 -22.46 22.08 14.61
CA THR A 633 -23.03 22.91 13.57
C THR A 633 -22.16 22.99 12.31
N GLN A 634 -22.82 22.82 11.17
CA GLN A 634 -22.27 22.87 9.83
C GLN A 634 -22.05 24.33 9.40
N LYS A 635 -20.80 24.77 9.18
CA LYS A 635 -20.51 26.04 8.49
C LYS A 635 -20.56 25.82 6.97
N LYS A 636 -21.38 26.62 6.29
CA LYS A 636 -21.55 26.71 4.82
C LYS A 636 -20.21 27.03 4.14
N GLY A 637 -19.84 26.24 3.13
CA GLY A 637 -18.66 26.49 2.29
C GLY A 637 -18.00 25.24 1.72
N ALA A 638 -18.76 24.28 1.21
CA ALA A 638 -18.24 23.20 0.37
C ALA A 638 -19.37 22.71 -0.54
N VAL A 639 -19.16 22.79 -1.86
CA VAL A 639 -20.06 22.18 -2.84
C VAL A 639 -19.88 20.67 -2.76
N VAL A 640 -20.76 20.04 -1.99
CA VAL A 640 -20.94 18.59 -1.93
C VAL A 640 -22.22 18.30 -2.70
N MET A 641 -22.11 17.47 -3.75
CA MET A 641 -23.26 16.83 -4.39
C MET A 641 -23.81 15.77 -3.43
N SER A 642 -24.59 16.23 -2.46
CA SER A 642 -25.51 15.43 -1.65
C SER A 642 -26.91 16.00 -1.85
N VAL A 643 -27.74 15.22 -2.53
CA VAL A 643 -29.15 15.50 -2.79
C VAL A 643 -29.91 15.23 -1.49
N SER A 644 -30.45 16.28 -0.88
CA SER A 644 -31.57 16.17 0.05
C SER A 644 -32.52 17.32 -0.27
N ALA A 645 -33.74 16.96 -0.65
CA ALA A 645 -34.78 17.83 -1.15
C ALA A 645 -35.06 19.02 -0.20
N ALA A 646 -35.22 20.20 -0.79
CA ALA A 646 -35.82 21.35 -0.14
C ALA A 646 -37.34 21.30 -0.36
N GLU A 647 -38.11 21.42 0.71
CA GLU A 647 -39.55 21.73 0.66
C GLU A 647 -39.75 23.21 0.98
N GLU A 648 -40.40 23.93 0.05
CA GLU A 648 -41.14 25.18 0.27
C GLU A 648 -42.42 25.03 -0.59
N ALA A 649 -43.65 25.40 -0.20
CA ALA A 649 -44.11 26.24 0.92
C ALA A 649 -45.66 26.19 1.06
N VAL A 650 -46.17 26.98 2.03
CA VAL A 650 -47.49 27.71 2.06
C VAL A 650 -48.64 26.97 2.82
N GLN A 651 -49.43 27.51 3.78
CA GLN A 651 -50.01 28.86 4.03
C GLN A 651 -50.56 29.05 5.48
N ASN A 652 -50.53 30.31 5.96
CA ASN A 652 -51.48 31.02 6.88
C ASN A 652 -51.67 30.55 8.35
N THR A 653 -51.79 31.38 9.39
CA THR A 653 -52.33 32.75 9.57
C THR A 653 -51.65 33.49 10.74
N ASP A 654 -51.60 34.82 10.64
CA ASP A 654 -51.79 35.87 11.68
C ASP A 654 -51.42 35.57 13.16
N ASP A 655 -50.54 36.38 13.75
CA ASP A 655 -51.00 37.55 14.51
C ASP A 655 -49.85 38.44 15.05
N ASP A 656 -50.21 39.70 15.18
CA ASP A 656 -49.44 40.92 15.41
C ASP A 656 -49.01 41.11 16.89
N TRP A 657 -48.16 42.12 17.11
CA TRP A 657 -47.84 42.83 18.38
C TRP A 657 -46.53 42.57 19.16
N LYS A 658 -45.55 43.43 18.81
CA LYS A 658 -44.91 44.47 19.66
C LYS A 658 -44.58 44.18 21.14
N ARG A 659 -43.30 44.42 21.47
CA ARG A 659 -42.78 45.52 22.35
C ARG A 659 -41.30 45.22 22.62
N ALA A 660 -40.33 45.97 22.12
CA ALA A 660 -39.96 47.35 22.47
C ALA A 660 -39.48 47.56 23.91
N SER A 661 -38.29 48.19 23.99
CA SER A 661 -37.69 48.90 25.13
C SER A 661 -36.88 48.01 26.09
N SER A 662 -35.66 48.35 26.53
CA SER A 662 -34.93 49.63 26.51
C SER A 662 -33.49 49.40 26.99
N ARG A 663 -32.54 50.16 26.42
CA ARG A 663 -31.47 50.98 27.06
C ARG A 663 -30.83 50.42 28.37
N ALA A 664 -29.50 50.39 28.54
CA ALA A 664 -28.61 51.54 28.40
C ALA A 664 -27.10 51.16 28.51
N HIS A 665 -26.32 51.76 27.60
CA HIS A 665 -25.06 52.51 27.81
C HIS A 665 -24.05 52.08 28.90
N HIS A 666 -22.78 51.85 28.52
CA HIS A 666 -21.72 52.88 28.37
C HIS A 666 -20.34 52.29 27.95
N ARG A 667 -19.71 52.95 26.94
CA ARG A 667 -18.27 53.27 26.72
C ARG A 667 -17.20 52.15 26.89
N HIS A 668 -16.13 52.00 26.08
CA HIS A 668 -15.39 52.86 25.14
C HIS A 668 -14.46 51.99 24.25
N ARG A 669 -14.50 52.21 22.91
CA ARG A 669 -13.40 52.37 21.92
C ARG A 669 -12.09 51.52 22.01
N SER A 670 -11.83 50.61 21.06
CA SER A 670 -10.90 50.78 19.90
C SER A 670 -10.64 49.47 19.10
N SER A 671 -10.68 49.57 17.76
CA SER A 671 -9.88 48.87 16.71
C SER A 671 -9.50 47.40 16.88
N ASP A 672 -10.06 46.50 16.06
CA ASP A 672 -9.49 46.04 14.77
C ASP A 672 -10.17 44.75 14.27
N LEU A 673 -10.34 44.69 12.94
CA LEU A 673 -10.87 43.55 12.20
C LEU A 673 -9.90 42.37 12.23
N GLN A 674 -10.40 41.15 12.46
CA GLN A 674 -10.16 40.03 11.54
C GLN A 674 -11.08 38.83 11.84
N ASP A 675 -11.64 38.33 10.75
CA ASP A 675 -12.61 37.26 10.61
C ASP A 675 -11.95 35.88 10.86
N GLY A 676 -12.54 35.10 11.77
CA GLY A 676 -12.06 33.79 12.17
C GLY A 676 -13.03 32.70 11.75
N SER A 677 -12.78 32.06 10.60
CA SER A 677 -13.39 30.77 10.26
C SER A 677 -12.36 29.65 10.45
N SER A 678 -12.48 28.95 11.59
CA SER A 678 -11.65 27.81 11.96
C SER A 678 -12.17 26.53 11.29
N GLY A 679 -11.56 26.16 10.16
CA GLY A 679 -11.63 24.80 9.63
C GLY A 679 -10.58 23.92 10.30
N VAL A 680 -10.98 22.81 10.91
CA VAL A 680 -10.05 21.82 11.49
C VAL A 680 -9.32 21.13 10.34
N THR A 681 -8.04 21.45 10.20
CA THR A 681 -7.13 20.88 9.22
C THR A 681 -6.39 19.73 9.89
N VAL A 682 -6.60 18.48 9.44
CA VAL A 682 -5.67 17.39 9.81
C VAL A 682 -4.46 17.51 8.89
N ARG A 683 -3.50 18.34 9.29
CA ARG A 683 -2.16 18.36 8.68
C ARG A 683 -1.46 17.07 9.06
N THR A 684 -1.38 16.12 8.13
CA THR A 684 -0.29 15.12 8.15
C THR A 684 0.87 15.71 7.34
N GLU A 685 1.68 16.56 7.99
CA GLU A 685 2.92 17.00 7.38
C GLU A 685 3.90 15.82 7.29
N ILE A 686 4.00 15.18 6.12
CA ILE A 686 5.16 14.37 5.80
C ILE A 686 6.29 15.34 5.45
N VAL A 687 7.02 15.80 6.46
CA VAL A 687 8.16 16.70 6.29
C VAL A 687 9.35 15.89 5.76
N VAL A 688 9.53 15.89 4.45
CA VAL A 688 10.84 15.64 3.83
C VAL A 688 11.56 16.98 3.81
N ARG A 689 12.45 17.23 4.78
CA ARG A 689 13.36 18.40 4.72
C ARG A 689 14.81 17.97 4.76
N VAL A 690 15.45 18.21 3.61
CA VAL A 690 16.88 18.42 3.41
C VAL A 690 17.20 19.80 4.01
N SER A 691 18.24 19.93 4.84
CA SER A 691 18.64 21.23 5.42
C SER A 691 20.09 21.57 5.06
N SER A 692 20.27 22.72 4.40
CA SER A 692 21.51 23.50 4.36
C SER A 692 21.43 24.59 5.44
N ASP A 693 22.32 24.55 6.44
CA ASP A 693 22.35 25.40 7.67
C ASP A 693 22.27 26.92 7.38
N LYS A 694 21.84 27.84 8.27
CA LYS A 694 21.98 27.96 9.73
C LYS A 694 20.82 28.73 10.39
N ALA A 695 20.60 28.39 11.66
CA ALA A 695 19.96 29.16 12.74
C ALA A 695 18.42 29.10 12.83
N SER A 696 17.99 28.32 13.84
CA SER A 696 16.63 28.20 14.41
C SER A 696 15.56 27.69 13.43
N THR A 697 14.66 26.77 13.79
CA THR A 697 14.00 26.62 15.08
C THR A 697 13.40 25.21 15.20
N GLU A 698 13.25 24.81 16.46
CA GLU A 698 12.25 23.95 17.10
C GLU A 698 11.27 23.06 16.30
N ARG A 699 11.15 21.85 16.86
CA ARG A 699 10.04 20.85 16.92
C ARG A 699 8.61 21.44 16.92
N LEU A 700 7.55 20.70 16.56
CA LEU A 700 7.02 19.45 17.18
C LEU A 700 6.14 18.67 16.18
N VAL A 701 6.28 17.34 16.03
CA VAL A 701 5.58 16.19 16.70
C VAL A 701 4.25 15.80 16.06
N ILE A 702 4.23 14.58 15.51
CA ILE A 702 3.16 13.58 15.72
C ILE A 702 3.78 12.48 16.59
#